data_AF-A0A661B2S8-F1
#
_entry.id   AF-A0A661B2S8-F1
#
_cell.length_a   1.000
_cell.length_b   1.000
_cell.length_c   1.000
_cell.angle_alpha   90.00
_cell.angle_beta   90.00
_cell.angle_gamma   90.00
#
_symmetry.space_group_name_H-M   'P 1'
#
loop_
_entity.id
_entity.type
_entity.pdbx_description
1 polymer ?
#
loop_
_entity_poly.entity_id
_entity_poly.type
_entity_poly.pdbx_seq_one_letter_code
_entity_poly.pdbx_strand_id
1 'polypeptide(L)'
;MTTRIKALFCFLMFVGLYPSTLEAEPVDINTARAVAGVHLEAHRGLIHRSGIPGPGIKPEFSVSDIRELKDKNSDRVIAYIAELDPKGYIAVSVDTDIRPVIAYSYNSDFDFEDFPQNVLFRMLESDMINRLEALPRTPAQLIKENNEMWNRYLNRDKEFISRLATTTTYGPWVDTRWGQSAPFNDKCPIAPGTTERCVTGCVATAMGTIIDYWEWPPSVTFNASDNYMSHGSAGDIWITAVTANMDTIDYNGAGYFPDVETIAELLFACGVSLRMQYGIDGSSADDFDIPDVLRDKFDYAEARNLVIMNPGFYDELRENMIDAKPAELGILSMEGGHSIVTDGYRDTGEYHLNMGWQGYYDGWYFLPSGMPAGFTMVGHQVSNILPPVITRRPPVDLSARTVAGGHIRLDWEEPPHITEDVEYYKVYRRTEYTSYELIGTPTNPYFADSTTEELTLYFYAVSAYYISGESNRKEITAYSGICDGWVRTFGGDGNDVPYSVAPAPGFGCIAAGYTRVSAGSDKDLYVIRTVAGGSPVWEKTLGGDGDECGRAVVLTSDSCFIVVGMTESAGVGGSDVWLVKFDDHGDTLWSKTYGGDGDEVGMAVAETPDGGFIVAGYSDDAGIDQLYVIKTDENGDTEWERRYGNGIGGNSIANVTGGGYIAAGYQDSGPCGADDYMLIRIDAAGDSLWMKTYGGSYSDSVNCVIESDCGEFILAGNSRSVGIPLFSSIYILAVDTDGDTIWSRVYKGMGHYTANSISPTRDGGYVIAGSRAASGDDDLYILKTDATGDTIWTHIYGTIGTDIGYSAVQLADTGIVVAGKTTMNGNNDFWLFKLGGDLYSPVSESHKVPRTTELLHIYPNPFNSTVTIAFDFHCRESGNPTETVVEIFDINGCLVAEFPFNGNESAKPWSGNSAGVCRWQPDETVASGIYLISLKGAHGLNLSKKKAVYIK
;
A
#
# COMPACT_ATOMS: atom_id res chain seq x y z
N MET A 1 -32.27 -48.44 -72.66
CA MET A 1 -31.57 -48.87 -71.42
C MET A 1 -31.51 -47.67 -70.48
N THR A 2 -31.72 -47.75 -69.17
CA THR A 2 -32.70 -48.54 -68.38
C THR A 2 -32.70 -48.02 -66.93
N THR A 3 -33.88 -47.81 -66.34
CA THR A 3 -34.14 -47.82 -64.87
C THR A 3 -33.73 -46.61 -64.01
N ARG A 4 -34.73 -45.73 -63.75
CA ARG A 4 -34.94 -44.88 -62.54
C ARG A 4 -33.95 -43.72 -62.26
N ILE A 5 -34.36 -42.53 -61.78
CA ILE A 5 -35.69 -41.90 -61.58
C ILE A 5 -35.53 -40.35 -61.66
N LYS A 6 -36.60 -39.58 -61.91
CA LYS A 6 -36.63 -38.09 -61.89
C LYS A 6 -37.22 -37.59 -60.54
N ALA A 7 -37.30 -36.32 -60.14
CA ALA A 7 -37.35 -35.03 -60.85
C ALA A 7 -37.33 -33.84 -59.86
N LEU A 8 -37.26 -32.59 -60.39
CA LEU A 8 -37.79 -31.33 -59.78
C LEU A 8 -37.19 -30.87 -58.43
N PHE A 9 -37.40 -29.64 -57.91
CA PHE A 9 -37.45 -28.27 -58.49
C PHE A 9 -37.28 -27.25 -57.34
N CYS A 10 -37.41 -25.94 -57.61
CA CYS A 10 -37.32 -24.88 -56.62
C CYS A 10 -38.35 -24.97 -55.47
N PHE A 11 -37.89 -25.12 -54.22
CA PHE A 11 -38.35 -24.39 -53.02
C PHE A 11 -37.53 -24.84 -51.79
N LEU A 12 -37.23 -23.93 -50.86
CA LEU A 12 -37.54 -24.07 -49.42
C LEU A 12 -36.95 -22.94 -48.58
N MET A 13 -37.86 -22.23 -47.91
CA MET A 13 -37.64 -21.51 -46.66
C MET A 13 -38.62 -22.15 -45.65
N PHE A 14 -38.44 -21.92 -44.35
CA PHE A 14 -39.30 -22.34 -43.21
C PHE A 14 -39.23 -23.80 -42.68
N VAL A 15 -38.70 -23.88 -41.45
CA VAL A 15 -39.33 -24.38 -40.20
C VAL A 15 -39.88 -25.83 -40.12
N GLY A 16 -39.51 -26.50 -39.03
CA GLY A 16 -40.22 -27.67 -38.48
C GLY A 16 -39.60 -28.15 -37.17
N LEU A 17 -40.07 -27.64 -36.02
CA LEU A 17 -39.59 -28.10 -34.70
C LEU A 17 -40.19 -29.47 -34.32
N TYR A 18 -39.41 -30.26 -33.60
CA TYR A 18 -39.93 -31.16 -32.58
C TYR A 18 -39.69 -30.52 -31.21
N PRO A 19 -40.67 -30.53 -30.27
CA PRO A 19 -40.39 -30.23 -28.88
C PRO A 19 -39.64 -31.42 -28.27
N SER A 20 -38.46 -31.18 -27.70
CA SER A 20 -37.88 -32.12 -26.73
C SER A 20 -38.78 -32.15 -25.50
N THR A 21 -39.15 -33.35 -25.07
CA THR A 21 -39.80 -33.55 -23.78
C THR A 21 -38.76 -33.32 -22.68
N LEU A 22 -39.01 -32.36 -21.79
CA LEU A 22 -38.32 -32.32 -20.50
C LEU A 22 -38.85 -33.50 -19.67
N GLU A 23 -38.26 -34.66 -19.86
CA GLU A 23 -37.97 -35.55 -18.73
C GLU A 23 -36.84 -34.86 -17.95
N ALA A 24 -36.85 -34.92 -16.62
CA ALA A 24 -35.84 -34.24 -15.80
C ALA A 24 -34.44 -34.72 -16.21
N GLU A 25 -33.61 -33.82 -16.73
CA GLU A 25 -32.29 -34.19 -17.22
C GLU A 25 -31.38 -34.41 -16.00
N PRO A 26 -30.84 -35.63 -15.79
CA PRO A 26 -29.92 -35.88 -14.68
C PRO A 26 -28.67 -35.05 -14.94
N VAL A 27 -28.45 -34.06 -14.08
CA VAL A 27 -27.34 -33.11 -14.21
C VAL A 27 -26.04 -33.90 -14.14
N ASP A 28 -25.13 -33.64 -15.06
CA ASP A 28 -23.79 -34.22 -15.02
C ASP A 28 -22.79 -33.25 -14.37
N ILE A 29 -21.65 -33.81 -13.98
CA ILE A 29 -20.56 -33.10 -13.30
C ILE A 29 -20.02 -31.89 -14.10
N ASN A 30 -20.15 -31.90 -15.43
CA ASN A 30 -19.76 -30.78 -16.31
C ASN A 30 -20.81 -29.66 -16.27
N THR A 31 -22.08 -30.02 -16.33
CA THR A 31 -23.24 -29.11 -16.26
C THR A 31 -23.27 -28.38 -14.92
N ALA A 32 -22.98 -29.10 -13.83
CA ALA A 32 -22.86 -28.49 -12.50
C ALA A 32 -21.67 -27.50 -12.41
N ARG A 33 -20.49 -27.86 -12.96
CA ARG A 33 -19.33 -26.94 -13.03
C ARG A 33 -19.64 -25.68 -13.84
N ALA A 34 -20.45 -25.80 -14.90
CA ALA A 34 -20.89 -24.65 -15.71
C ALA A 34 -21.78 -23.67 -14.92
N VAL A 35 -22.74 -24.17 -14.13
CA VAL A 35 -23.60 -23.32 -13.29
C VAL A 35 -22.80 -22.60 -12.20
N ALA A 36 -21.89 -23.30 -11.51
CA ALA A 36 -21.03 -22.72 -10.47
C ALA A 36 -20.23 -21.52 -11.01
N GLY A 37 -19.60 -21.66 -12.18
CA GLY A 37 -18.84 -20.58 -12.81
C GLY A 37 -19.65 -19.33 -13.20
N VAL A 38 -20.96 -19.48 -13.44
CA VAL A 38 -21.87 -18.36 -13.78
C VAL A 38 -22.41 -17.68 -12.52
N HIS A 39 -22.66 -18.44 -11.45
CA HIS A 39 -23.00 -17.86 -10.15
C HIS A 39 -21.85 -17.02 -9.57
N LEU A 40 -20.61 -17.47 -9.78
CA LEU A 40 -19.40 -16.76 -9.39
C LEU A 40 -19.17 -15.46 -10.20
N GLU A 41 -19.47 -15.47 -11.51
CA GLU A 41 -19.43 -14.26 -12.36
C GLU A 41 -20.32 -13.14 -11.82
N ALA A 42 -21.53 -13.48 -11.37
CA ALA A 42 -22.53 -12.52 -10.92
C ALA A 42 -22.14 -11.76 -9.64
N HIS A 43 -21.39 -12.37 -8.72
CA HIS A 43 -21.13 -11.80 -7.40
C HIS A 43 -19.79 -11.04 -7.28
N ARG A 44 -19.03 -10.90 -8.38
CA ARG A 44 -17.71 -10.23 -8.43
C ARG A 44 -17.65 -8.85 -7.76
N GLY A 45 -18.72 -8.07 -7.78
CA GLY A 45 -18.77 -6.75 -7.11
C GLY A 45 -18.95 -6.81 -5.58
N LEU A 46 -19.62 -7.85 -5.07
CA LEU A 46 -19.85 -8.07 -3.63
C LEU A 46 -18.66 -8.75 -2.97
N ILE A 47 -17.91 -9.56 -3.72
CA ILE A 47 -16.59 -10.10 -3.34
C ILE A 47 -15.60 -8.97 -2.94
N HIS A 48 -15.79 -7.73 -3.43
CA HIS A 48 -15.04 -6.57 -2.94
C HIS A 48 -15.49 -6.06 -1.57
N ARG A 49 -16.80 -6.04 -1.27
CA ARG A 49 -17.36 -5.39 -0.07
C ARG A 49 -17.25 -6.20 1.22
N SER A 50 -16.75 -7.44 1.16
CA SER A 50 -16.13 -8.13 2.31
C SER A 50 -14.89 -7.41 2.84
N GLY A 51 -14.36 -6.43 2.08
CA GLY A 51 -13.36 -5.48 2.50
C GLY A 51 -12.25 -5.27 1.47
N ILE A 52 -12.30 -4.18 0.71
CA ILE A 52 -11.12 -3.63 0.03
C ILE A 52 -10.26 -2.93 1.13
N PRO A 53 -8.90 -2.97 1.11
CA PRO A 53 -8.08 -2.08 0.25
C PRO A 53 -7.47 -2.68 -1.02
N GLY A 54 -6.77 -1.92 -1.88
CA GLY A 54 -6.84 -0.49 -2.20
C GLY A 54 -7.63 -0.21 -3.50
N PRO A 55 -7.40 0.87 -4.28
CA PRO A 55 -7.88 0.93 -5.65
C PRO A 55 -6.88 0.23 -6.58
N GLY A 56 -7.36 -0.30 -7.70
CA GLY A 56 -6.51 -0.89 -8.73
C GLY A 56 -6.53 -2.42 -8.71
N ILE A 57 -6.46 -3.07 -7.55
CA ILE A 57 -6.43 -4.53 -7.43
C ILE A 57 -7.77 -5.11 -6.97
N LYS A 58 -8.09 -6.30 -7.49
CA LYS A 58 -9.37 -7.00 -7.38
C LYS A 58 -9.13 -8.51 -7.36
N PRO A 59 -9.50 -9.26 -6.30
CA PRO A 59 -9.31 -10.70 -6.27
C PRO A 59 -10.23 -11.39 -7.28
N GLU A 60 -9.65 -12.26 -8.10
CA GLU A 60 -10.40 -13.16 -9.00
C GLU A 60 -10.49 -14.56 -8.39
N PHE A 61 -11.71 -15.06 -8.21
CA PHE A 61 -12.01 -16.43 -7.77
C PHE A 61 -12.24 -17.35 -8.98
N SER A 62 -11.97 -18.64 -8.82
CA SER A 62 -12.25 -19.68 -9.83
C SER A 62 -12.81 -20.98 -9.22
N VAL A 63 -13.33 -21.89 -10.05
CA VAL A 63 -13.79 -23.23 -9.63
C VAL A 63 -12.65 -24.22 -9.84
N SER A 64 -12.05 -24.70 -8.75
CA SER A 64 -10.89 -25.59 -8.77
C SER A 64 -11.29 -27.02 -9.13
N ASP A 65 -12.10 -27.68 -8.29
CA ASP A 65 -12.66 -28.99 -8.58
C ASP A 65 -14.17 -29.09 -8.33
N ILE A 66 -14.75 -30.24 -8.62
CA ILE A 66 -16.17 -30.53 -8.35
C ILE A 66 -16.35 -32.02 -8.05
N ARG A 67 -17.11 -32.33 -7.00
CA ARG A 67 -17.20 -33.69 -6.44
C ARG A 67 -18.65 -34.09 -6.18
N GLU A 68 -18.90 -35.40 -6.26
CA GLU A 68 -20.21 -36.01 -5.99
C GLU A 68 -20.48 -36.08 -4.48
N LEU A 69 -21.59 -35.49 -4.03
CA LEU A 69 -22.21 -35.79 -2.74
C LEU A 69 -23.24 -36.91 -2.95
N LYS A 70 -23.24 -37.93 -2.10
CA LYS A 70 -24.07 -39.14 -2.25
C LYS A 70 -24.88 -39.47 -1.00
N ASP A 71 -26.09 -40.01 -1.19
CA ASP A 71 -26.84 -40.67 -0.13
C ASP A 71 -26.14 -41.97 0.27
N LYS A 72 -25.65 -42.01 1.51
CA LYS A 72 -24.95 -43.16 2.12
C LYS A 72 -25.76 -44.46 2.16
N ASN A 73 -27.09 -44.39 2.06
CA ASN A 73 -27.96 -45.57 2.09
C ASN A 73 -28.13 -46.23 0.72
N SER A 74 -27.89 -45.51 -0.39
CA SER A 74 -28.13 -46.00 -1.75
C SER A 74 -26.98 -45.82 -2.75
N ASP A 75 -25.89 -45.14 -2.37
CA ASP A 75 -24.76 -44.73 -3.25
C ASP A 75 -25.20 -43.84 -4.44
N ARG A 76 -26.41 -43.26 -4.36
CA ARG A 76 -26.96 -42.31 -5.34
C ARG A 76 -26.35 -40.92 -5.14
N VAL A 77 -25.89 -40.29 -6.22
CA VAL A 77 -25.51 -38.86 -6.23
C VAL A 77 -26.74 -37.97 -5.99
N ILE A 78 -26.64 -37.04 -5.04
CA ILE A 78 -27.72 -36.14 -4.59
C ILE A 78 -27.36 -34.65 -4.73
N ALA A 79 -26.07 -34.29 -4.75
CA ALA A 79 -25.60 -32.95 -5.11
C ALA A 79 -24.24 -33.05 -5.82
N TYR A 80 -23.86 -32.01 -6.56
CA TYR A 80 -22.47 -31.74 -6.92
C TYR A 80 -21.98 -30.52 -6.15
N ILE A 81 -20.83 -30.65 -5.52
CA ILE A 81 -20.21 -29.58 -4.74
C ILE A 81 -19.02 -29.08 -5.53
N ALA A 82 -19.10 -27.84 -6.02
CA ALA A 82 -18.00 -27.17 -6.71
C ALA A 82 -17.12 -26.46 -5.68
N GLU A 83 -15.86 -26.88 -5.58
CA GLU A 83 -14.83 -26.29 -4.71
C GLU A 83 -14.22 -25.07 -5.42
N LEU A 84 -13.92 -24.00 -4.67
CA LEU A 84 -13.42 -22.74 -5.21
C LEU A 84 -11.96 -22.47 -4.79
N ASP A 85 -11.22 -21.77 -5.66
CA ASP A 85 -9.88 -21.25 -5.41
C ASP A 85 -9.92 -19.71 -5.44
N PRO A 86 -9.33 -19.00 -4.46
CA PRO A 86 -8.51 -19.51 -3.35
C PRO A 86 -9.28 -20.12 -2.17
N LYS A 87 -10.61 -19.94 -2.10
CA LYS A 87 -11.47 -20.51 -1.05
C LYS A 87 -12.94 -20.53 -1.47
N GLY A 88 -13.73 -21.47 -0.97
CA GLY A 88 -15.19 -21.44 -1.02
C GLY A 88 -15.85 -22.69 -1.61
N TYR A 89 -17.18 -22.71 -1.62
CA TYR A 89 -17.96 -23.73 -2.33
C TYR A 89 -19.24 -23.18 -2.96
N ILE A 90 -19.74 -23.88 -3.98
CA ILE A 90 -21.08 -23.70 -4.55
C ILE A 90 -21.75 -25.08 -4.64
N ALA A 91 -22.85 -25.26 -3.90
CA ALA A 91 -23.64 -26.49 -3.90
C ALA A 91 -24.69 -26.44 -5.02
N VAL A 92 -24.56 -27.37 -5.98
CA VAL A 92 -25.38 -27.47 -7.18
C VAL A 92 -26.23 -28.74 -7.14
N SER A 93 -27.52 -28.62 -7.47
CA SER A 93 -28.46 -29.74 -7.46
C SER A 93 -28.26 -30.70 -8.65
N VAL A 94 -28.66 -31.98 -8.49
CA VAL A 94 -28.52 -33.04 -9.52
C VAL A 94 -29.68 -33.12 -10.51
N ASP A 95 -30.69 -32.26 -10.37
CA ASP A 95 -31.98 -32.39 -11.06
C ASP A 95 -32.52 -31.01 -11.45
N THR A 96 -32.94 -30.84 -12.70
CA THR A 96 -33.36 -29.54 -13.25
C THR A 96 -34.69 -29.02 -12.71
N ASP A 97 -35.49 -29.89 -12.07
CA ASP A 97 -36.74 -29.52 -11.40
C ASP A 97 -36.50 -28.89 -10.00
N ILE A 98 -35.28 -28.98 -9.49
CA ILE A 98 -34.78 -28.28 -8.28
C ILE A 98 -34.02 -27.01 -8.72
N ARG A 99 -33.96 -25.93 -7.92
CA ARG A 99 -33.20 -24.72 -8.32
C ARG A 99 -31.69 -25.02 -8.44
N PRO A 100 -30.94 -24.29 -9.29
CA PRO A 100 -29.57 -24.69 -9.66
C PRO A 100 -28.58 -24.62 -8.51
N VAL A 101 -28.46 -23.45 -7.86
CA VAL A 101 -27.61 -23.24 -6.68
C VAL A 101 -28.48 -23.22 -5.43
N ILE A 102 -28.15 -24.08 -4.46
CA ILE A 102 -28.88 -24.27 -3.19
C ILE A 102 -28.21 -23.49 -2.05
N ALA A 103 -26.88 -23.60 -1.95
CA ALA A 103 -26.07 -22.92 -0.96
C ALA A 103 -24.73 -22.49 -1.58
N TYR A 104 -24.15 -21.40 -1.10
CA TYR A 104 -22.82 -20.97 -1.51
C TYR A 104 -22.09 -20.20 -0.40
N SER A 105 -20.77 -20.30 -0.37
CA SER A 105 -19.91 -19.47 0.47
C SER A 105 -18.61 -19.15 -0.25
N TYR A 106 -18.19 -17.88 -0.18
CA TYR A 106 -16.87 -17.43 -0.63
C TYR A 106 -15.84 -17.39 0.52
N ASN A 107 -16.27 -17.75 1.74
CA ASN A 107 -15.51 -17.61 2.98
C ASN A 107 -15.32 -18.93 3.75
N SER A 108 -16.15 -19.95 3.49
CA SER A 108 -16.00 -21.33 3.99
C SER A 108 -16.00 -22.31 2.82
N ASP A 109 -15.22 -23.38 2.97
CA ASP A 109 -15.23 -24.54 2.08
C ASP A 109 -16.31 -25.54 2.52
N PHE A 110 -16.43 -26.67 1.79
CA PHE A 110 -17.36 -27.77 2.08
C PHE A 110 -16.59 -29.02 2.49
N ASP A 111 -17.04 -29.73 3.52
CA ASP A 111 -16.45 -30.99 3.98
C ASP A 111 -17.31 -32.20 3.56
N PHE A 112 -16.65 -33.22 3.02
CA PHE A 112 -17.24 -34.46 2.52
C PHE A 112 -17.10 -35.64 3.49
N GLU A 113 -16.43 -35.48 4.64
CA GLU A 113 -16.36 -36.55 5.64
C GLU A 113 -17.74 -36.76 6.31
N ASP A 114 -18.25 -37.99 6.20
CA ASP A 114 -19.56 -38.40 6.71
C ASP A 114 -19.48 -38.78 8.20
N PHE A 115 -19.60 -37.76 9.07
CA PHE A 115 -19.68 -37.92 10.52
C PHE A 115 -20.83 -37.09 11.14
N PRO A 116 -21.38 -37.47 12.32
CA PRO A 116 -22.62 -36.89 12.83
C PRO A 116 -22.63 -35.36 13.03
N GLN A 117 -21.46 -34.78 13.27
CA GLN A 117 -21.29 -33.35 13.53
C GLN A 117 -21.03 -32.50 12.26
N ASN A 118 -20.94 -33.10 11.07
CA ASN A 118 -20.85 -32.37 9.81
C ASN A 118 -22.25 -31.89 9.38
N VAL A 119 -22.71 -30.80 10.00
CA VAL A 119 -24.11 -30.37 9.85
C VAL A 119 -24.43 -29.72 8.51
N LEU A 120 -23.48 -29.15 7.77
CA LEU A 120 -23.77 -28.76 6.38
C LEU A 120 -23.94 -29.96 5.47
N PHE A 121 -23.10 -30.99 5.61
CA PHE A 121 -23.30 -32.24 4.89
C PHE A 121 -24.67 -32.83 5.24
N ARG A 122 -25.04 -32.93 6.52
CA ARG A 122 -26.34 -33.48 6.95
C ARG A 122 -27.55 -32.64 6.55
N MET A 123 -27.42 -31.31 6.63
CA MET A 123 -28.44 -30.35 6.21
C MET A 123 -28.64 -30.46 4.70
N LEU A 124 -27.58 -30.40 3.90
CA LEU A 124 -27.67 -30.49 2.44
C LEU A 124 -28.04 -31.90 1.95
N GLU A 125 -27.56 -32.96 2.61
CA GLU A 125 -27.97 -34.36 2.38
C GLU A 125 -29.48 -34.50 2.60
N SER A 126 -29.98 -34.07 3.77
CA SER A 126 -31.41 -34.12 4.10
C SER A 126 -32.23 -33.22 3.19
N ASP A 127 -31.78 -32.00 2.88
CA ASP A 127 -32.47 -31.04 2.01
C ASP A 127 -32.56 -31.57 0.57
N MET A 128 -31.46 -32.11 0.03
CA MET A 128 -31.44 -32.63 -1.33
C MET A 128 -32.21 -33.95 -1.46
N ILE A 129 -32.13 -34.85 -0.48
CA ILE A 129 -33.00 -36.04 -0.43
C ILE A 129 -34.47 -35.62 -0.34
N ASN A 130 -34.82 -34.71 0.58
CA ASN A 130 -36.19 -34.20 0.72
C ASN A 130 -36.69 -33.50 -0.55
N ARG A 131 -35.87 -32.69 -1.22
CA ARG A 131 -36.22 -32.04 -2.51
C ARG A 131 -36.43 -33.07 -3.62
N LEU A 132 -35.56 -34.07 -3.73
CA LEU A 132 -35.68 -35.15 -4.71
C LEU A 132 -36.91 -36.05 -4.44
N GLU A 133 -37.26 -36.34 -3.18
CA GLU A 133 -38.48 -37.05 -2.81
C GLU A 133 -39.75 -36.18 -2.91
N ALA A 134 -39.62 -34.87 -2.79
CA ALA A 134 -40.71 -33.91 -2.97
C ALA A 134 -41.10 -33.75 -4.45
N LEU A 135 -40.22 -33.99 -5.42
CA LEU A 135 -40.46 -33.75 -6.86
C LEU A 135 -41.85 -34.21 -7.37
N PRO A 136 -42.38 -35.41 -7.05
CA PRO A 136 -43.72 -35.85 -7.47
C PRO A 136 -44.90 -35.05 -6.85
N ARG A 137 -44.61 -34.10 -5.96
CA ARG A 137 -45.53 -33.24 -5.20
C ARG A 137 -45.18 -31.75 -5.34
N THR A 138 -43.98 -31.41 -5.83
CA THR A 138 -43.55 -30.03 -6.07
C THR A 138 -44.49 -29.36 -7.08
N PRO A 139 -44.96 -28.11 -6.83
CA PRO A 139 -45.85 -27.44 -7.76
C PRO A 139 -45.22 -27.28 -9.14
N ALA A 140 -45.94 -27.66 -10.21
CA ALA A 140 -45.44 -27.59 -11.59
C ALA A 140 -44.99 -26.18 -12.02
N GLN A 141 -45.51 -25.12 -11.38
CA GLN A 141 -45.05 -23.75 -11.58
C GLN A 141 -43.64 -23.51 -10.99
N LEU A 142 -43.35 -24.04 -9.79
CA LEU A 142 -42.03 -23.96 -9.17
C LEU A 142 -41.00 -24.81 -9.94
N ILE A 143 -41.41 -25.99 -10.41
CA ILE A 143 -40.61 -26.81 -11.34
C ILE A 143 -40.25 -26.01 -12.60
N LYS A 144 -41.23 -25.31 -13.20
CA LYS A 144 -41.01 -24.46 -14.37
C LYS A 144 -40.09 -23.27 -14.07
N GLU A 145 -40.21 -22.63 -12.91
CA GLU A 145 -39.35 -21.53 -12.48
C GLU A 145 -37.91 -22.00 -12.21
N ASN A 146 -37.73 -23.19 -11.64
CA ASN A 146 -36.42 -23.82 -11.46
C ASN A 146 -35.76 -24.16 -12.80
N ASN A 147 -36.50 -24.79 -13.72
CA ASN A 147 -36.02 -25.07 -15.09
C ASN A 147 -35.71 -23.79 -15.87
N GLU A 148 -36.51 -22.73 -15.75
CA GLU A 148 -36.18 -21.41 -16.32
C GLU A 148 -34.91 -20.82 -15.69
N MET A 149 -34.69 -21.02 -14.39
CA MET A 149 -33.47 -20.57 -13.71
C MET A 149 -32.24 -21.36 -14.18
N TRP A 150 -32.32 -22.69 -14.31
CA TRP A 150 -31.27 -23.52 -14.93
C TRP A 150 -30.92 -23.01 -16.33
N ASN A 151 -31.94 -22.75 -17.16
CA ASN A 151 -31.73 -22.17 -18.49
C ASN A 151 -31.04 -20.80 -18.43
N ARG A 152 -31.36 -19.92 -17.47
CA ARG A 152 -30.69 -18.61 -17.31
C ARG A 152 -29.22 -18.73 -16.90
N TYR A 153 -28.87 -19.68 -16.02
CA TYR A 153 -27.47 -19.96 -15.68
C TYR A 153 -26.72 -20.54 -16.88
N LEU A 154 -27.22 -21.63 -17.48
CA LEU A 154 -26.55 -22.33 -18.59
C LEU A 154 -26.41 -21.47 -19.85
N ASN A 155 -27.37 -20.54 -20.12
CA ASN A 155 -27.29 -19.60 -21.24
C ASN A 155 -26.70 -18.22 -20.87
N ARG A 156 -26.25 -18.00 -19.62
CA ARG A 156 -25.66 -16.75 -19.10
C ARG A 156 -26.52 -15.50 -19.34
N ASP A 157 -27.75 -15.51 -18.84
CA ASP A 157 -28.70 -14.39 -18.90
C ASP A 157 -28.12 -13.14 -18.20
N LYS A 158 -27.83 -12.10 -18.98
CA LYS A 158 -27.14 -10.89 -18.53
C LYS A 158 -27.97 -10.01 -17.60
N GLU A 159 -29.29 -9.98 -17.76
CA GLU A 159 -30.18 -9.17 -16.90
C GLU A 159 -30.32 -9.84 -15.54
N PHE A 160 -30.48 -11.16 -15.54
CA PHE A 160 -30.45 -11.99 -14.34
C PHE A 160 -29.12 -11.83 -13.57
N ILE A 161 -27.98 -11.97 -14.26
CA ILE A 161 -26.63 -11.81 -13.69
C ILE A 161 -26.43 -10.39 -13.12
N SER A 162 -26.81 -9.34 -13.86
CA SER A 162 -26.64 -7.96 -13.40
C SER A 162 -27.46 -7.64 -12.14
N ARG A 163 -28.65 -8.24 -12.00
CA ARG A 163 -29.52 -8.01 -10.83
C ARG A 163 -28.99 -8.68 -9.56
N LEU A 164 -28.36 -9.86 -9.69
CA LEU A 164 -27.64 -10.50 -8.58
C LEU A 164 -26.47 -9.62 -8.09
N ALA A 165 -25.78 -8.95 -9.02
CA ALA A 165 -24.59 -8.14 -8.74
C ALA A 165 -24.86 -6.84 -7.96
N THR A 166 -26.08 -6.28 -8.03
CA THR A 166 -26.42 -4.94 -7.51
C THR A 166 -27.61 -4.93 -6.55
N THR A 167 -27.97 -6.07 -5.98
CA THR A 167 -29.08 -6.15 -5.01
C THR A 167 -28.73 -5.44 -3.70
N THR A 168 -29.74 -4.88 -3.01
CA THR A 168 -29.55 -4.38 -1.65
C THR A 168 -29.14 -5.55 -0.75
N THR A 169 -28.12 -5.35 0.07
CA THR A 169 -27.68 -6.32 1.08
C THR A 169 -27.80 -5.67 2.44
N TYR A 170 -28.53 -6.34 3.32
CA TYR A 170 -28.68 -5.97 4.72
C TYR A 170 -27.93 -7.04 5.53
N GLY A 171 -26.96 -6.60 6.33
CA GLY A 171 -26.02 -7.50 6.99
C GLY A 171 -24.98 -8.15 6.04
N PRO A 172 -24.34 -9.26 6.44
CA PRO A 172 -24.45 -9.90 7.76
C PRO A 172 -24.19 -8.89 8.89
N TRP A 173 -24.99 -8.99 9.96
CA TRP A 173 -24.89 -8.11 11.13
C TRP A 173 -24.14 -8.77 12.29
N VAL A 174 -24.01 -10.10 12.29
CA VAL A 174 -23.32 -10.87 13.33
C VAL A 174 -21.89 -11.19 12.85
N ASP A 175 -20.91 -10.52 13.46
CA ASP A 175 -19.49 -10.76 13.16
C ASP A 175 -18.93 -12.04 13.83
N THR A 176 -19.62 -12.57 14.86
CA THR A 176 -19.15 -13.69 15.69
C THR A 176 -19.50 -15.08 15.14
N ARG A 177 -18.63 -16.04 15.44
CA ARG A 177 -18.57 -17.37 14.82
C ARG A 177 -18.30 -18.42 15.91
N TRP A 178 -19.36 -18.93 16.55
CA TRP A 178 -19.24 -19.79 17.74
C TRP A 178 -19.56 -21.26 17.45
N GLY A 179 -19.22 -22.16 18.37
CA GLY A 179 -19.31 -23.62 18.19
C GLY A 179 -19.91 -24.37 19.38
N GLN A 180 -20.09 -25.69 19.25
CA GLN A 180 -20.71 -26.54 20.28
C GLN A 180 -19.76 -27.43 21.10
N SER A 181 -18.53 -27.61 20.64
CA SER A 181 -17.49 -28.45 21.26
C SER A 181 -16.38 -27.60 21.89
N ALA A 182 -15.37 -28.21 22.50
CA ALA A 182 -14.34 -27.48 23.24
C ALA A 182 -13.67 -26.37 22.39
N PRO A 183 -13.44 -25.17 22.95
CA PRO A 183 -13.64 -24.82 24.37
C PRO A 183 -15.09 -24.44 24.74
N PHE A 184 -15.97 -24.23 23.77
CA PHE A 184 -17.34 -23.71 23.96
C PHE A 184 -18.21 -24.53 24.92
N ASN A 185 -17.91 -25.81 25.14
CA ASN A 185 -18.65 -26.65 26.08
C ASN A 185 -17.96 -26.85 27.44
N ASP A 186 -16.86 -26.16 27.77
CA ASP A 186 -16.05 -26.50 28.95
C ASP A 186 -16.71 -26.30 30.33
N LYS A 187 -17.95 -25.79 30.36
CA LYS A 187 -18.79 -25.64 31.55
C LYS A 187 -19.92 -26.66 31.63
N CYS A 188 -20.24 -27.32 30.51
CA CYS A 188 -21.21 -28.41 30.43
C CYS A 188 -20.79 -29.60 31.33
N PRO A 189 -21.75 -30.42 31.81
CA PRO A 189 -21.47 -31.48 32.76
C PRO A 189 -20.56 -32.58 32.21
N ILE A 190 -19.90 -33.30 33.12
CA ILE A 190 -19.27 -34.59 32.83
C ILE A 190 -20.35 -35.66 32.96
N ALA A 191 -20.48 -36.51 31.93
CA ALA A 191 -21.53 -37.53 31.85
C ALA A 191 -21.41 -38.57 33.00
N PRO A 192 -22.48 -38.85 33.77
CA PRO A 192 -22.45 -39.75 34.92
C PRO A 192 -21.74 -41.09 34.70
N GLY A 193 -20.72 -41.37 35.51
CA GLY A 193 -19.93 -42.60 35.43
C GLY A 193 -18.77 -42.57 34.43
N THR A 194 -18.55 -41.44 33.74
CA THR A 194 -17.46 -41.23 32.78
C THR A 194 -16.47 -40.15 33.25
N THR A 195 -15.49 -39.82 32.41
CA THR A 195 -14.65 -38.62 32.53
C THR A 195 -14.84 -37.67 31.34
N GLU A 196 -15.90 -37.85 30.56
CA GLU A 196 -16.13 -37.19 29.27
C GLU A 196 -17.20 -36.10 29.41
N ARG A 197 -17.00 -34.97 28.73
CA ARG A 197 -17.84 -33.77 28.86
C ARG A 197 -18.88 -33.70 27.76
N CYS A 198 -20.10 -33.33 28.12
CA CYS A 198 -21.19 -33.12 27.18
C CYS A 198 -20.99 -31.84 26.33
N VAL A 199 -21.50 -31.80 25.10
CA VAL A 199 -21.48 -30.59 24.24
C VAL A 199 -22.50 -29.53 24.69
N THR A 200 -22.41 -28.29 24.22
CA THR A 200 -23.37 -27.21 24.60
C THR A 200 -24.80 -27.51 24.18
N GLY A 201 -24.96 -28.03 22.96
CA GLY A 201 -26.24 -28.06 22.26
C GLY A 201 -26.44 -26.84 21.35
N CYS A 202 -27.09 -27.09 20.22
CA CYS A 202 -27.27 -26.15 19.13
C CYS A 202 -28.12 -24.93 19.52
N VAL A 203 -29.29 -25.19 20.11
CA VAL A 203 -30.26 -24.18 20.59
C VAL A 203 -29.60 -23.15 21.51
N ALA A 204 -28.75 -23.62 22.43
CA ALA A 204 -28.00 -22.73 23.31
C ALA A 204 -26.99 -21.87 22.57
N THR A 205 -26.33 -22.42 21.54
CA THR A 205 -25.28 -21.76 20.74
C THR A 205 -25.85 -20.67 19.83
N ALA A 206 -27.01 -20.93 19.20
CA ALA A 206 -27.70 -19.94 18.39
C ALA A 206 -28.27 -18.78 19.24
N MET A 207 -29.01 -19.11 20.31
CA MET A 207 -29.52 -18.12 21.28
C MET A 207 -28.39 -17.24 21.86
N GLY A 208 -27.27 -17.85 22.28
CA GLY A 208 -26.12 -17.14 22.83
C GLY A 208 -25.45 -16.19 21.83
N THR A 209 -25.43 -16.53 20.54
CA THR A 209 -24.88 -15.68 19.47
C THR A 209 -25.73 -14.42 19.23
N ILE A 210 -27.06 -14.49 19.42
CA ILE A 210 -27.94 -13.32 19.34
C ILE A 210 -27.83 -12.44 20.59
N ILE A 211 -27.57 -13.06 21.76
CA ILE A 211 -27.25 -12.34 23.00
C ILE A 211 -25.95 -11.54 22.87
N ASP A 212 -24.92 -12.14 22.28
CA ASP A 212 -23.62 -11.52 21.97
C ASP A 212 -23.76 -10.29 21.04
N TYR A 213 -24.53 -10.41 19.95
CA TYR A 213 -24.80 -9.30 19.02
C TYR A 213 -25.39 -8.04 19.71
N TRP A 214 -26.24 -8.24 20.72
CA TRP A 214 -26.86 -7.15 21.47
C TRP A 214 -26.06 -6.73 22.72
N GLU A 215 -25.01 -7.47 23.08
CA GLU A 215 -24.26 -7.36 24.35
C GLU A 215 -25.18 -7.26 25.60
N TRP A 216 -26.30 -7.99 25.60
CA TRP A 216 -27.38 -7.83 26.59
C TRP A 216 -28.02 -9.14 27.04
N PRO A 217 -28.48 -9.26 28.31
CA PRO A 217 -28.12 -8.45 29.49
C PRO A 217 -26.64 -8.61 29.86
N PRO A 218 -26.11 -7.91 30.89
CA PRO A 218 -24.75 -8.16 31.34
C PRO A 218 -24.58 -9.50 32.07
N SER A 219 -25.64 -10.00 32.73
CA SER A 219 -25.59 -11.25 33.50
C SER A 219 -26.98 -11.89 33.65
N VAL A 220 -27.01 -13.18 33.99
CA VAL A 220 -28.22 -13.99 34.21
C VAL A 220 -28.09 -14.82 35.49
N THR A 221 -29.16 -14.92 36.28
CA THR A 221 -29.16 -15.56 37.61
C THR A 221 -30.07 -16.78 37.68
N PHE A 222 -29.62 -17.82 38.38
CA PHE A 222 -30.22 -19.14 38.51
C PHE A 222 -30.63 -19.45 39.96
N ASN A 223 -31.52 -20.42 40.11
CA ASN A 223 -32.08 -20.87 41.37
C ASN A 223 -32.51 -22.35 41.31
N ALA A 224 -33.08 -22.88 42.40
CA ALA A 224 -33.45 -24.29 42.49
C ALA A 224 -34.56 -24.76 41.52
N SER A 225 -35.32 -23.85 40.89
CA SER A 225 -36.28 -24.19 39.83
C SER A 225 -35.65 -24.31 38.44
N ASP A 226 -34.45 -23.76 38.24
CA ASP A 226 -33.67 -23.97 37.03
C ASP A 226 -32.99 -25.35 37.14
N ASN A 227 -33.17 -26.20 36.15
CA ASN A 227 -32.64 -27.57 36.18
C ASN A 227 -32.37 -28.12 34.78
N TYR A 228 -31.40 -29.01 34.71
CA TYR A 228 -30.98 -29.69 33.49
C TYR A 228 -30.79 -31.19 33.77
N MET A 229 -30.67 -31.99 32.71
CA MET A 229 -30.36 -33.43 32.82
C MET A 229 -28.97 -33.71 32.25
N SER A 230 -28.29 -34.73 32.78
CA SER A 230 -27.06 -35.26 32.17
C SER A 230 -27.15 -36.78 32.04
N HIS A 231 -26.93 -37.25 30.81
CA HIS A 231 -26.94 -38.66 30.43
C HIS A 231 -25.57 -39.31 30.66
N GLY A 232 -25.55 -40.56 31.12
CA GLY A 232 -24.28 -41.25 31.37
C GLY A 232 -24.40 -42.75 31.67
N SER A 233 -23.25 -43.44 31.63
CA SER A 233 -23.15 -44.89 31.82
C SER A 233 -23.55 -45.38 33.23
N ALA A 234 -23.55 -44.49 34.23
CA ALA A 234 -24.07 -44.76 35.57
C ALA A 234 -25.59 -44.53 35.71
N GLY A 235 -26.27 -44.09 34.65
CA GLY A 235 -27.68 -43.70 34.63
C GLY A 235 -27.88 -42.18 34.67
N ASP A 236 -29.01 -41.74 34.11
CA ASP A 236 -29.35 -40.32 33.95
C ASP A 236 -29.59 -39.63 35.30
N ILE A 237 -29.11 -38.40 35.45
CA ILE A 237 -29.37 -37.57 36.64
C ILE A 237 -29.92 -36.20 36.27
N TRP A 238 -30.92 -35.75 37.03
CA TRP A 238 -31.40 -34.38 37.02
C TRP A 238 -30.61 -33.55 38.03
N ILE A 239 -30.11 -32.41 37.59
CA ILE A 239 -29.27 -31.50 38.36
C ILE A 239 -29.96 -30.14 38.37
N THR A 240 -30.29 -29.61 39.55
CA THR A 240 -30.72 -28.20 39.65
C THR A 240 -29.49 -27.29 39.55
N ALA A 241 -29.66 -26.05 39.11
CA ALA A 241 -28.58 -25.07 39.06
C ALA A 241 -27.84 -24.96 40.40
N VAL A 242 -28.57 -24.94 41.52
CA VAL A 242 -28.00 -24.96 42.89
C VAL A 242 -27.19 -26.23 43.18
N THR A 243 -27.54 -27.38 42.59
CA THR A 243 -26.76 -28.63 42.73
C THR A 243 -25.50 -28.61 41.85
N ALA A 244 -25.55 -27.90 40.73
CA ALA A 244 -24.39 -27.61 39.87
C ALA A 244 -23.48 -26.50 40.44
N ASN A 245 -23.92 -25.78 41.48
CA ASN A 245 -23.32 -24.55 42.01
C ASN A 245 -23.32 -23.39 40.99
N MET A 246 -24.36 -23.33 40.16
CA MET A 246 -24.66 -22.19 39.28
C MET A 246 -25.55 -21.19 40.04
N ASP A 247 -25.00 -20.04 40.37
CA ASP A 247 -25.71 -18.92 41.01
C ASP A 247 -25.98 -17.79 39.98
N THR A 248 -24.97 -16.99 39.63
CA THR A 248 -25.07 -15.94 38.59
C THR A 248 -23.93 -16.10 37.58
N ILE A 249 -24.23 -15.94 36.30
CA ILE A 249 -23.26 -15.96 35.20
C ILE A 249 -23.25 -14.57 34.55
N ASP A 250 -22.07 -13.96 34.49
CA ASP A 250 -21.78 -12.65 33.91
C ASP A 250 -20.90 -12.85 32.67
N TYR A 251 -21.34 -12.34 31.52
CA TYR A 251 -20.66 -12.51 30.24
C TYR A 251 -20.20 -11.20 29.61
N ASN A 252 -20.62 -10.05 30.16
CA ASN A 252 -20.08 -8.74 29.80
C ASN A 252 -18.82 -8.37 30.62
N GLY A 253 -18.52 -9.11 31.69
CA GLY A 253 -17.39 -8.88 32.58
C GLY A 253 -16.01 -9.27 32.07
N ALA A 254 -15.90 -10.05 30.98
CA ALA A 254 -14.61 -10.46 30.39
C ALA A 254 -14.03 -9.42 29.41
N GLY A 255 -14.89 -8.78 28.62
CA GLY A 255 -14.55 -7.71 27.68
C GLY A 255 -14.08 -8.16 26.28
N TYR A 256 -14.75 -7.63 25.26
CA TYR A 256 -14.36 -7.59 23.85
C TYR A 256 -13.98 -8.92 23.17
N PHE A 257 -15.00 -9.57 22.61
CA PHE A 257 -15.09 -11.03 22.46
C PHE A 257 -14.97 -11.71 23.83
N PRO A 258 -16.08 -12.12 24.49
CA PRO A 258 -15.98 -12.93 25.70
C PRO A 258 -15.02 -14.08 25.46
N ASP A 259 -14.10 -14.33 26.40
CA ASP A 259 -13.14 -15.42 26.23
C ASP A 259 -13.88 -16.76 26.15
N VAL A 260 -13.25 -17.79 25.58
CA VAL A 260 -14.00 -19.01 25.26
C VAL A 260 -14.45 -19.79 26.52
N GLU A 261 -13.92 -19.45 27.69
CA GLU A 261 -14.44 -19.91 28.98
C GLU A 261 -15.73 -19.16 29.38
N THR A 262 -15.77 -17.84 29.15
CA THR A 262 -16.95 -16.97 29.30
C THR A 262 -18.04 -17.29 28.29
N ILE A 263 -17.70 -17.57 27.03
CA ILE A 263 -18.65 -18.08 26.03
C ILE A 263 -19.18 -19.43 26.51
N ALA A 264 -18.33 -20.33 27.01
CA ALA A 264 -18.80 -21.60 27.55
C ALA A 264 -19.72 -21.43 28.77
N GLU A 265 -19.54 -20.40 29.61
CA GLU A 265 -20.49 -20.07 30.67
C GLU A 265 -21.81 -19.53 30.11
N LEU A 266 -21.79 -18.63 29.12
CA LEU A 266 -22.99 -18.13 28.46
C LEU A 266 -23.78 -19.24 27.76
N LEU A 267 -23.12 -20.09 26.97
CA LEU A 267 -23.80 -21.19 26.27
C LEU A 267 -24.31 -22.25 27.25
N PHE A 268 -23.59 -22.52 28.34
CA PHE A 268 -24.11 -23.35 29.42
C PHE A 268 -25.29 -22.69 30.17
N ALA A 269 -25.28 -21.37 30.35
CA ALA A 269 -26.38 -20.60 30.92
C ALA A 269 -27.65 -20.65 30.05
N CYS A 270 -27.50 -20.45 28.73
CA CYS A 270 -28.59 -20.63 27.76
C CYS A 270 -29.14 -22.06 27.84
N GLY A 271 -28.28 -23.08 27.75
CA GLY A 271 -28.71 -24.48 27.83
C GLY A 271 -29.42 -24.83 29.14
N VAL A 272 -28.93 -24.39 30.30
CA VAL A 272 -29.60 -24.65 31.58
C VAL A 272 -30.91 -23.87 31.73
N SER A 273 -31.02 -22.68 31.15
CA SER A 273 -32.29 -21.93 31.08
C SER A 273 -33.32 -22.65 30.21
N LEU A 274 -32.88 -23.31 29.14
CA LEU A 274 -33.66 -24.15 28.23
C LEU A 274 -33.82 -25.62 28.71
N ARG A 275 -33.45 -25.92 29.96
CA ARG A 275 -33.49 -27.28 30.57
C ARG A 275 -32.80 -28.39 29.76
N MET A 276 -31.68 -28.06 29.12
CA MET A 276 -30.90 -28.93 28.24
C MET A 276 -30.65 -30.34 28.83
N GLN A 277 -30.77 -31.33 27.96
CA GLN A 277 -30.48 -32.74 28.20
C GLN A 277 -29.08 -33.01 27.65
N TYR A 278 -28.08 -32.95 28.53
CA TYR A 278 -26.67 -32.99 28.15
C TYR A 278 -26.15 -34.41 27.92
N GLY A 279 -25.49 -34.63 26.77
CA GLY A 279 -24.83 -35.89 26.40
C GLY A 279 -23.48 -35.66 25.72
N ILE A 280 -22.61 -36.68 25.71
CA ILE A 280 -21.25 -36.61 25.12
C ILE A 280 -21.33 -36.36 23.61
N ASP A 281 -22.06 -37.22 22.90
CA ASP A 281 -22.16 -37.17 21.43
C ASP A 281 -23.14 -36.10 20.91
N GLY A 282 -23.94 -35.49 21.81
CA GLY A 282 -24.97 -34.51 21.51
C GLY A 282 -25.76 -34.10 22.76
N SER A 283 -26.25 -32.85 22.78
CA SER A 283 -27.09 -32.29 23.85
C SER A 283 -28.33 -31.63 23.24
N SER A 284 -29.50 -31.81 23.83
CA SER A 284 -30.78 -31.34 23.26
C SER A 284 -31.67 -30.57 24.25
N ALA A 285 -32.31 -29.50 23.74
CA ALA A 285 -33.30 -28.71 24.44
C ALA A 285 -34.51 -28.48 23.51
N ASP A 286 -35.61 -27.96 24.05
CA ASP A 286 -36.76 -27.54 23.25
C ASP A 286 -36.52 -26.10 22.76
N ASP A 287 -36.51 -25.91 21.45
CA ASP A 287 -36.27 -24.61 20.80
C ASP A 287 -37.51 -23.70 20.84
N PHE A 288 -38.69 -24.26 21.17
CA PHE A 288 -39.89 -23.45 21.40
C PHE A 288 -39.85 -22.59 22.67
N ASP A 289 -39.04 -22.95 23.67
CA ASP A 289 -38.93 -22.21 24.95
C ASP A 289 -38.12 -20.89 24.82
N ILE A 290 -37.30 -20.71 23.77
CA ILE A 290 -36.32 -19.61 23.65
C ILE A 290 -36.88 -18.19 23.86
N PRO A 291 -37.94 -17.73 23.16
CA PRO A 291 -38.40 -16.35 23.33
C PRO A 291 -39.04 -16.08 24.69
N ASP A 292 -39.56 -17.12 25.35
CA ASP A 292 -40.07 -16.99 26.72
C ASP A 292 -38.90 -16.91 27.70
N VAL A 293 -37.81 -17.68 27.48
CA VAL A 293 -36.55 -17.53 28.20
C VAL A 293 -35.90 -16.15 27.96
N LEU A 294 -35.81 -15.66 26.72
CA LEU A 294 -35.21 -14.36 26.42
C LEU A 294 -35.87 -13.22 27.21
N ARG A 295 -37.20 -13.19 27.30
CA ARG A 295 -37.93 -12.14 28.04
C ARG A 295 -37.93 -12.39 29.54
N ASP A 296 -38.31 -13.59 29.99
CA ASP A 296 -38.58 -13.86 31.41
C ASP A 296 -37.31 -14.19 32.23
N LYS A 297 -36.22 -14.57 31.57
CA LYS A 297 -34.93 -14.97 32.19
C LYS A 297 -33.77 -14.04 31.81
N PHE A 298 -33.79 -13.45 30.61
CA PHE A 298 -32.75 -12.54 30.10
C PHE A 298 -33.24 -11.08 29.90
N ASP A 299 -34.41 -10.70 30.40
CA ASP A 299 -34.90 -9.30 30.43
C ASP A 299 -34.86 -8.59 29.05
N TYR A 300 -35.14 -9.34 27.98
CA TYR A 300 -35.40 -8.77 26.65
C TYR A 300 -36.79 -8.13 26.59
N ALA A 301 -36.89 -6.95 25.97
CA ALA A 301 -38.14 -6.22 25.84
C ALA A 301 -39.10 -6.89 24.83
N GLU A 302 -38.56 -7.45 23.75
CA GLU A 302 -39.29 -8.21 22.74
C GLU A 302 -38.50 -9.47 22.32
N ALA A 303 -39.23 -10.57 22.08
CA ALA A 303 -38.84 -11.80 21.37
C ALA A 303 -40.08 -12.69 21.15
N ARG A 304 -40.23 -13.38 20.01
CA ARG A 304 -41.41 -14.25 19.74
C ARG A 304 -41.13 -15.44 18.83
N ASN A 305 -41.95 -16.50 18.95
CA ASN A 305 -41.79 -17.78 18.25
C ASN A 305 -42.78 -17.96 17.08
N LEU A 306 -42.37 -18.65 16.01
CA LEU A 306 -43.19 -18.84 14.81
C LEU A 306 -42.88 -20.18 14.09
N VAL A 307 -43.89 -21.03 13.83
CA VAL A 307 -43.70 -22.34 13.15
C VAL A 307 -43.74 -22.24 11.62
N ILE A 308 -43.06 -23.16 10.92
CA ILE A 308 -43.03 -23.24 9.44
C ILE A 308 -44.42 -23.41 8.78
N MET A 309 -45.43 -23.87 9.53
CA MET A 309 -46.82 -23.94 9.06
C MET A 309 -47.53 -22.57 9.01
N ASN A 310 -46.90 -21.49 9.50
CA ASN A 310 -47.45 -20.14 9.41
C ASN A 310 -47.16 -19.54 8.02
N PRO A 311 -48.16 -19.02 7.28
CA PRO A 311 -47.95 -18.46 5.95
C PRO A 311 -47.06 -17.20 5.92
N GLY A 312 -46.93 -16.47 7.03
CA GLY A 312 -46.08 -15.26 7.11
C GLY A 312 -44.62 -15.51 7.51
N PHE A 313 -44.22 -16.78 7.69
CA PHE A 313 -42.93 -17.17 8.26
C PHE A 313 -41.72 -16.47 7.61
N TYR A 314 -41.59 -16.53 6.29
CA TYR A 314 -40.44 -15.96 5.58
C TYR A 314 -40.54 -14.43 5.37
N ASP A 315 -41.72 -13.82 5.49
CA ASP A 315 -41.87 -12.36 5.37
C ASP A 315 -41.33 -11.64 6.61
N GLU A 316 -41.64 -12.19 7.80
CA GLU A 316 -41.21 -11.65 9.09
C GLU A 316 -39.70 -11.78 9.32
N LEU A 317 -39.13 -12.91 8.89
CA LEU A 317 -37.70 -13.19 8.97
C LEU A 317 -36.89 -12.16 8.15
N ARG A 318 -37.36 -11.83 6.93
CA ARG A 318 -36.78 -10.79 6.09
C ARG A 318 -36.77 -9.42 6.76
N GLU A 319 -37.90 -9.01 7.35
CA GLU A 319 -38.05 -7.66 7.92
C GLU A 319 -37.10 -7.43 9.11
N ASN A 320 -36.87 -8.47 9.91
CA ASN A 320 -35.88 -8.45 10.98
C ASN A 320 -34.45 -8.21 10.45
N MET A 321 -34.07 -8.84 9.33
CA MET A 321 -32.75 -8.63 8.72
C MET A 321 -32.57 -7.22 8.15
N ILE A 322 -33.64 -6.57 7.68
CA ILE A 322 -33.59 -5.19 7.16
C ILE A 322 -33.34 -4.17 8.30
N ASP A 323 -33.96 -4.41 9.46
CA ASP A 323 -33.90 -3.55 10.65
C ASP A 323 -32.66 -3.75 11.54
N ALA A 324 -31.68 -4.58 11.11
CA ALA A 324 -30.53 -5.03 11.90
C ALA A 324 -30.92 -5.73 13.22
N LYS A 325 -31.78 -6.74 13.12
CA LYS A 325 -32.23 -7.61 14.23
C LYS A 325 -32.03 -9.09 13.85
N PRO A 326 -30.96 -9.76 14.31
CA PRO A 326 -30.75 -11.19 14.05
C PRO A 326 -31.86 -12.08 14.65
N ALA A 327 -32.03 -13.28 14.10
CA ALA A 327 -33.11 -14.21 14.42
C ALA A 327 -32.63 -15.68 14.41
N GLU A 328 -33.27 -16.55 15.19
CA GLU A 328 -32.93 -17.99 15.28
C GLU A 328 -33.87 -18.84 14.41
N LEU A 329 -33.39 -20.00 13.93
CA LEU A 329 -34.08 -20.89 12.99
C LEU A 329 -33.82 -22.38 13.31
N GLY A 330 -34.88 -23.12 13.68
CA GLY A 330 -34.80 -24.56 13.96
C GLY A 330 -34.81 -25.43 12.70
N ILE A 331 -33.92 -26.42 12.66
CA ILE A 331 -33.63 -27.33 11.55
C ILE A 331 -33.90 -28.80 11.95
N LEU A 332 -34.38 -29.62 11.02
CA LEU A 332 -34.76 -31.02 11.20
C LEU A 332 -34.08 -31.89 10.12
N SER A 333 -33.22 -32.81 10.53
CA SER A 333 -32.50 -33.75 9.65
C SER A 333 -32.92 -35.20 9.88
N MET A 334 -32.49 -36.12 9.00
CA MET A 334 -32.82 -37.55 9.12
C MET A 334 -32.21 -38.25 10.36
N GLU A 335 -31.23 -37.63 11.04
CA GLU A 335 -30.54 -38.20 12.22
C GLU A 335 -30.72 -37.36 13.49
N GLY A 336 -31.33 -36.17 13.42
CA GLY A 336 -31.54 -35.30 14.58
C GLY A 336 -32.05 -33.90 14.24
N GLY A 337 -32.52 -33.17 15.26
CA GLY A 337 -32.83 -31.73 15.19
C GLY A 337 -31.60 -30.86 15.47
N HIS A 338 -31.64 -29.61 15.00
CA HIS A 338 -30.55 -28.63 15.09
C HIS A 338 -31.10 -27.18 15.11
N SER A 339 -30.31 -26.17 15.48
CA SER A 339 -30.72 -24.75 15.43
C SER A 339 -29.59 -23.81 15.02
N ILE A 340 -29.89 -22.79 14.21
CA ILE A 340 -28.93 -21.85 13.58
C ILE A 340 -29.41 -20.39 13.66
N VAL A 341 -28.53 -19.43 13.39
CA VAL A 341 -28.87 -18.00 13.33
C VAL A 341 -28.95 -17.52 11.87
N THR A 342 -29.88 -16.62 11.60
CA THR A 342 -29.91 -15.78 10.39
C THR A 342 -29.72 -14.33 10.78
N ASP A 343 -28.81 -13.65 10.07
CA ASP A 343 -28.37 -12.29 10.40
C ASP A 343 -28.18 -11.39 9.16
N GLY A 344 -28.55 -11.84 7.97
CA GLY A 344 -28.49 -11.04 6.76
C GLY A 344 -29.49 -11.47 5.68
N TYR A 345 -29.89 -10.52 4.83
CA TYR A 345 -30.85 -10.72 3.74
C TYR A 345 -30.47 -9.96 2.47
N ARG A 346 -30.88 -10.50 1.32
CA ARG A 346 -30.83 -9.83 0.01
C ARG A 346 -32.16 -9.93 -0.70
N ASP A 347 -32.53 -8.90 -1.47
CA ASP A 347 -33.77 -8.85 -2.26
C ASP A 347 -33.91 -9.98 -3.31
N THR A 348 -32.82 -10.73 -3.55
CA THR A 348 -32.76 -11.93 -4.41
C THR A 348 -33.24 -13.22 -3.72
N GLY A 349 -33.47 -13.20 -2.41
CA GLY A 349 -34.18 -14.23 -1.65
C GLY A 349 -33.31 -15.24 -0.89
N GLU A 350 -31.99 -15.12 -0.90
CA GLU A 350 -31.12 -15.82 0.05
C GLU A 350 -31.09 -15.15 1.43
N TYR A 351 -30.85 -15.97 2.44
CA TYR A 351 -30.53 -15.55 3.81
C TYR A 351 -29.07 -15.88 4.10
N HIS A 352 -28.39 -15.03 4.86
CA HIS A 352 -27.10 -15.39 5.45
C HIS A 352 -27.35 -16.24 6.69
N LEU A 353 -26.76 -17.43 6.73
CA LEU A 353 -26.91 -18.37 7.82
C LEU A 353 -25.56 -18.57 8.53
N ASN A 354 -25.57 -18.33 9.83
CA ASN A 354 -24.50 -18.67 10.76
C ASN A 354 -24.84 -20.01 11.42
N MET A 355 -24.04 -21.03 11.12
CA MET A 355 -24.42 -22.43 11.38
C MET A 355 -24.16 -22.88 12.82
N GLY A 356 -23.39 -22.11 13.61
CA GLY A 356 -22.96 -22.53 14.95
C GLY A 356 -21.84 -23.58 14.96
N TRP A 357 -20.97 -23.60 13.92
CA TRP A 357 -19.72 -24.37 13.86
C TRP A 357 -18.49 -23.50 13.59
N GLN A 358 -18.25 -22.50 14.43
CA GLN A 358 -17.03 -21.66 14.40
C GLN A 358 -16.80 -20.96 13.04
N GLY A 359 -17.88 -20.70 12.30
CA GLY A 359 -17.82 -20.12 10.96
C GLY A 359 -17.37 -21.07 9.84
N TYR A 360 -17.20 -22.37 10.13
CA TYR A 360 -17.32 -23.39 9.11
C TYR A 360 -18.79 -23.47 8.68
N TYR A 361 -18.98 -23.69 7.38
CA TYR A 361 -20.28 -23.84 6.72
C TYR A 361 -21.15 -22.58 6.57
N ASP A 362 -20.82 -21.50 7.28
CA ASP A 362 -21.48 -20.20 7.13
C ASP A 362 -21.50 -19.73 5.67
N GLY A 363 -22.65 -19.22 5.24
CA GLY A 363 -22.86 -18.81 3.87
C GLY A 363 -24.30 -18.40 3.55
N TRP A 364 -24.56 -18.22 2.27
CA TRP A 364 -25.87 -17.80 1.76
C TRP A 364 -26.66 -19.02 1.30
N TYR A 365 -27.86 -19.21 1.85
CA TYR A 365 -28.66 -20.41 1.62
C TYR A 365 -30.05 -20.06 1.08
N PHE A 366 -30.51 -20.79 0.06
CA PHE A 366 -31.88 -20.71 -0.44
C PHE A 366 -32.77 -21.71 0.31
N LEU A 367 -33.22 -21.28 1.49
CA LEU A 367 -34.09 -22.06 2.38
C LEU A 367 -35.30 -22.64 1.61
N PRO A 368 -35.84 -23.82 2.01
CA PRO A 368 -36.90 -24.57 1.32
C PRO A 368 -38.30 -23.92 1.38
N SER A 369 -38.40 -22.60 1.16
CA SER A 369 -39.65 -21.87 1.03
C SER A 369 -40.48 -22.41 -0.15
N GLY A 370 -41.79 -22.54 0.05
CA GLY A 370 -42.73 -23.10 -0.93
C GLY A 370 -42.76 -24.63 -1.01
N MET A 371 -41.91 -25.36 -0.27
CA MET A 371 -41.99 -26.83 -0.18
C MET A 371 -43.12 -27.29 0.76
N PRO A 372 -43.71 -28.49 0.56
CA PRO A 372 -44.69 -29.03 1.50
C PRO A 372 -44.04 -29.32 2.85
N ALA A 373 -44.71 -28.98 3.96
CA ALA A 373 -44.15 -29.03 5.32
C ALA A 373 -43.70 -30.42 5.84
N GLY A 374 -43.96 -31.50 5.10
CA GLY A 374 -43.41 -32.85 5.38
C GLY A 374 -42.14 -33.21 4.60
N PHE A 375 -41.62 -32.27 3.79
CA PHE A 375 -40.40 -32.40 2.97
C PHE A 375 -39.50 -31.16 3.14
N THR A 376 -39.60 -30.47 4.28
CA THR A 376 -38.74 -29.34 4.64
C THR A 376 -37.88 -29.74 5.82
N MET A 377 -36.63 -29.28 5.82
CA MET A 377 -35.74 -29.34 6.97
C MET A 377 -35.91 -28.15 7.92
N VAL A 378 -36.79 -27.18 7.66
CA VAL A 378 -37.00 -26.00 8.54
C VAL A 378 -38.26 -26.21 9.39
N GLY A 379 -38.14 -26.09 10.71
CA GLY A 379 -39.23 -26.33 11.67
C GLY A 379 -39.90 -25.07 12.21
N HIS A 380 -39.11 -24.12 12.73
CA HIS A 380 -39.61 -22.90 13.39
C HIS A 380 -38.56 -21.76 13.32
N GLN A 381 -38.90 -20.55 13.77
CA GLN A 381 -37.97 -19.42 13.98
C GLN A 381 -38.29 -18.63 15.27
N VAL A 382 -37.30 -17.87 15.76
CA VAL A 382 -37.46 -16.87 16.83
C VAL A 382 -37.08 -15.47 16.32
N SER A 383 -38.01 -14.52 16.39
CA SER A 383 -37.95 -13.20 15.73
C SER A 383 -38.18 -12.03 16.71
N ASN A 384 -37.96 -10.79 16.22
CA ASN A 384 -38.16 -9.52 16.94
C ASN A 384 -37.43 -9.46 18.30
N ILE A 385 -36.13 -9.79 18.33
CA ILE A 385 -35.33 -9.83 19.56
C ILE A 385 -34.74 -8.43 19.82
N LEU A 386 -35.10 -7.78 20.95
CA LEU A 386 -34.67 -6.41 21.28
C LEU A 386 -34.37 -6.16 22.78
N PRO A 387 -33.23 -5.55 23.13
CA PRO A 387 -32.87 -5.16 24.50
C PRO A 387 -33.46 -3.78 24.92
N PRO A 388 -33.50 -3.45 26.22
CA PRO A 388 -34.03 -2.18 26.74
C PRO A 388 -33.02 -1.01 26.78
N VAL A 389 -31.71 -1.28 26.69
CA VAL A 389 -30.61 -0.30 26.84
C VAL A 389 -29.49 -0.64 25.84
N ILE A 390 -28.79 0.37 25.31
CA ILE A 390 -27.75 0.19 24.27
C ILE A 390 -26.59 1.16 24.53
N THR A 391 -25.40 0.67 24.89
CA THR A 391 -24.27 1.51 25.36
C THR A 391 -22.92 1.27 24.69
N ARG A 392 -22.72 0.17 23.96
CA ARG A 392 -21.43 -0.17 23.30
C ARG A 392 -21.61 -0.32 21.78
N ARG A 393 -21.67 0.79 21.03
CA ARG A 393 -21.84 0.73 19.55
C ARG A 393 -20.59 1.20 18.77
N PRO A 394 -20.35 0.67 17.55
CA PRO A 394 -19.18 1.00 16.73
C PRO A 394 -19.13 2.48 16.30
N PRO A 395 -17.95 3.09 16.07
CA PRO A 395 -17.80 4.41 15.46
C PRO A 395 -18.59 4.59 14.16
N VAL A 396 -18.74 5.83 13.72
CA VAL A 396 -19.16 6.12 12.34
C VAL A 396 -18.13 7.00 11.63
N ASP A 397 -18.40 7.20 10.34
CA ASP A 397 -17.85 8.16 9.38
C ASP A 397 -16.37 8.56 9.58
N LEU A 398 -15.50 7.83 8.87
CA LEU A 398 -14.05 7.73 9.02
C LEU A 398 -13.34 8.26 7.75
N SER A 399 -12.13 8.84 7.81
CA SER A 399 -11.35 9.48 6.70
C SER A 399 -9.80 9.34 6.81
N ALA A 400 -8.94 9.74 5.83
CA ALA A 400 -7.47 9.43 5.80
C ALA A 400 -6.52 10.26 4.81
N ARG A 401 -5.15 10.23 4.94
CA ARG A 401 -4.07 11.01 4.19
C ARG A 401 -2.59 10.48 4.22
N THR A 402 -1.54 11.15 3.67
CA THR A 402 -0.19 10.55 3.31
C THR A 402 1.13 11.22 3.80
N VAL A 403 2.26 10.46 3.87
CA VAL A 403 3.63 10.84 4.30
C VAL A 403 4.79 10.14 3.50
N ALA A 404 6.05 10.39 3.87
CA ALA A 404 7.27 9.99 3.11
C ALA A 404 7.52 8.47 2.97
N GLY A 405 8.17 8.04 1.89
CA GLY A 405 8.43 6.61 1.59
C GLY A 405 7.19 5.84 1.10
N GLY A 406 6.07 6.54 0.90
CA GLY A 406 4.79 5.98 0.48
C GLY A 406 3.63 6.30 1.46
N HIS A 407 3.94 6.40 2.74
CA HIS A 407 3.16 6.07 3.95
C HIS A 407 1.85 6.88 4.23
N ILE A 408 0.94 6.51 5.17
CA ILE A 408 -0.48 7.02 5.26
C ILE A 408 -0.98 7.36 6.72
N ARG A 409 -2.23 7.84 6.95
CA ARG A 409 -2.89 8.31 8.21
C ARG A 409 -4.45 8.40 8.11
N LEU A 410 -5.21 8.55 9.21
CA LEU A 410 -6.69 8.45 9.42
C LEU A 410 -7.31 9.52 10.38
N ASP A 411 -8.62 9.87 10.30
CA ASP A 411 -9.40 10.78 11.20
C ASP A 411 -11.01 10.52 11.18
N TRP A 412 -11.91 10.58 12.24
CA TRP A 412 -13.37 10.02 12.26
C TRP A 412 -14.52 10.46 13.32
N GLU A 413 -15.70 9.74 13.45
CA GLU A 413 -16.98 10.02 14.23
C GLU A 413 -17.69 8.88 15.11
N GLU A 414 -18.94 9.05 15.67
CA GLU A 414 -19.65 8.28 16.76
C GLU A 414 -21.14 7.81 16.47
N PRO A 415 -21.67 6.65 17.00
CA PRO A 415 -22.91 5.94 16.54
C PRO A 415 -24.34 6.35 17.00
N PRO A 416 -25.39 5.79 16.32
CA PRO A 416 -26.81 5.98 16.65
C PRO A 416 -27.43 4.99 17.66
N HIS A 417 -28.51 5.42 18.31
CA HIS A 417 -29.27 4.72 19.36
C HIS A 417 -28.51 4.43 20.67
N ILE A 418 -27.33 5.02 20.86
CA ILE A 418 -26.57 4.92 22.11
C ILE A 418 -27.22 5.69 23.27
N THR A 419 -26.88 5.28 24.49
CA THR A 419 -27.40 5.84 25.75
C THR A 419 -26.29 6.21 26.76
N GLU A 420 -25.02 6.17 26.35
CA GLU A 420 -23.80 6.55 27.13
C GLU A 420 -22.78 7.27 26.22
N ASP A 421 -21.77 7.93 26.83
CA ASP A 421 -20.72 8.75 26.17
C ASP A 421 -19.39 7.97 25.96
N VAL A 422 -18.65 8.27 24.87
CA VAL A 422 -17.31 7.69 24.56
C VAL A 422 -16.15 8.37 25.32
N GLU A 423 -15.22 7.53 25.83
CA GLU A 423 -13.90 7.89 26.37
C GLU A 423 -12.76 7.87 25.32
N TYR A 424 -12.63 6.83 24.49
CA TYR A 424 -11.52 6.68 23.52
C TYR A 424 -11.82 5.72 22.33
N TYR A 425 -10.80 5.39 21.52
CA TYR A 425 -10.91 4.58 20.30
C TYR A 425 -9.75 3.59 20.12
N LYS A 426 -9.90 2.61 19.19
CA LYS A 426 -8.83 1.74 18.66
C LYS A 426 -8.90 1.66 17.13
N VAL A 427 -7.80 1.30 16.45
CA VAL A 427 -7.60 1.64 15.02
C VAL A 427 -6.77 0.60 14.28
N TYR A 428 -7.08 0.40 12.99
CA TYR A 428 -6.66 -0.77 12.21
C TYR A 428 -6.38 -0.47 10.72
N ARG A 429 -5.51 -1.25 10.04
CA ARG A 429 -5.17 -1.14 8.58
C ARG A 429 -5.20 -2.48 7.87
N ARG A 430 -5.32 -2.45 6.54
CA ARG A 430 -4.83 -3.51 5.63
C ARG A 430 -4.26 -2.93 4.30
N THR A 431 -3.64 -3.77 3.48
CA THR A 431 -3.36 -3.54 2.03
C THR A 431 -4.48 -4.08 1.12
N GLU A 432 -5.17 -5.11 1.59
CA GLU A 432 -6.23 -5.85 0.88
C GLU A 432 -7.22 -6.49 1.86
N TYR A 433 -8.25 -7.12 1.34
CA TYR A 433 -8.55 -8.49 1.79
C TYR A 433 -9.47 -8.53 3.02
N THR A 434 -8.87 -8.80 4.18
CA THR A 434 -9.58 -9.61 5.19
C THR A 434 -9.08 -9.52 6.65
N SER A 435 -7.99 -8.82 6.97
CA SER A 435 -7.47 -8.79 8.36
C SER A 435 -7.00 -7.42 8.84
N TYR A 436 -7.52 -6.99 9.98
CA TYR A 436 -7.26 -5.69 10.57
C TYR A 436 -6.20 -5.76 11.69
N GLU A 437 -4.96 -5.41 11.37
CA GLU A 437 -3.89 -5.19 12.35
C GLU A 437 -4.28 -4.06 13.30
N LEU A 438 -4.18 -4.22 14.63
CA LEU A 438 -4.33 -3.12 15.58
C LEU A 438 -3.09 -2.23 15.53
N ILE A 439 -3.20 -1.10 14.85
CA ILE A 439 -2.10 -0.17 14.61
C ILE A 439 -2.03 0.94 15.67
N GLY A 440 -3.14 1.30 16.32
CA GLY A 440 -3.10 2.19 17.51
C GLY A 440 -4.41 2.41 18.25
N THR A 441 -4.34 3.10 19.40
CA THR A 441 -5.45 3.30 20.34
C THR A 441 -5.56 4.76 20.84
N PRO A 442 -6.14 5.69 20.06
CA PRO A 442 -6.18 7.11 20.37
C PRO A 442 -7.44 7.51 21.15
N THR A 443 -7.33 8.50 22.05
CA THR A 443 -8.48 9.08 22.77
C THR A 443 -9.19 10.20 22.00
N ASN A 444 -8.84 10.35 20.73
CA ASN A 444 -9.38 11.31 19.79
C ASN A 444 -9.45 10.58 18.44
N PRO A 445 -10.33 10.99 17.52
CA PRO A 445 -10.55 10.18 16.34
C PRO A 445 -9.49 10.40 15.23
N TYR A 446 -8.24 9.88 15.36
CA TYR A 446 -7.20 9.84 14.29
C TYR A 446 -6.00 8.85 14.49
N PHE A 447 -5.26 8.43 13.44
CA PHE A 447 -4.09 7.47 13.51
C PHE A 447 -3.10 7.43 12.29
N ALA A 448 -1.85 6.89 12.34
CA ALA A 448 -0.85 6.90 11.21
C ALA A 448 -0.07 5.58 10.85
N ASP A 449 0.16 5.34 9.55
CA ASP A 449 0.65 4.12 8.86
C ASP A 449 1.96 4.30 8.06
N SER A 450 2.71 3.21 7.79
CA SER A 450 3.91 3.16 6.95
C SER A 450 4.16 1.90 6.09
N THR A 451 3.16 1.33 5.39
CA THR A 451 3.36 0.09 4.57
C THR A 451 2.76 0.13 3.15
N THR A 452 3.10 1.12 2.31
CA THR A 452 2.21 1.53 1.21
C THR A 452 2.85 1.69 -0.20
N GLU A 453 2.16 1.14 -1.22
CA GLU A 453 2.44 1.26 -2.66
C GLU A 453 2.30 2.70 -3.19
N GLU A 454 2.65 2.94 -4.44
CA GLU A 454 3.01 4.26 -4.93
C GLU A 454 2.01 4.83 -5.90
N LEU A 455 1.53 6.05 -5.63
CA LEU A 455 0.43 6.65 -6.38
C LEU A 455 -0.80 5.69 -6.42
N THR A 456 -0.93 4.89 -5.35
CA THR A 456 -1.93 3.86 -5.02
C THR A 456 -2.74 4.30 -3.80
N LEU A 457 -3.78 3.58 -3.35
CA LEU A 457 -4.57 3.92 -2.14
C LEU A 457 -4.87 2.67 -1.26
N TYR A 458 -5.25 2.87 0.00
CA TYR A 458 -5.21 1.94 1.15
C TYR A 458 -6.47 2.08 2.01
N PHE A 459 -6.79 1.16 2.93
CA PHE A 459 -8.01 1.18 3.76
C PHE A 459 -7.74 0.66 5.20
N TYR A 460 -8.67 0.97 6.10
CA TYR A 460 -8.50 1.03 7.55
C TYR A 460 -9.80 0.74 8.30
N ALA A 461 -9.73 0.47 9.61
CA ALA A 461 -10.90 0.39 10.50
C ALA A 461 -10.66 1.01 11.88
N VAL A 462 -11.72 1.20 12.70
CA VAL A 462 -11.69 1.84 14.02
C VAL A 462 -12.83 1.36 14.94
N SER A 463 -12.57 1.11 16.24
CA SER A 463 -13.55 0.91 17.34
C SER A 463 -13.61 2.09 18.34
N ALA A 464 -14.69 2.22 19.12
CA ALA A 464 -14.88 3.22 20.20
C ALA A 464 -14.86 2.57 21.59
N TYR A 465 -14.77 3.38 22.65
CA TYR A 465 -14.65 2.90 24.03
C TYR A 465 -15.44 3.78 24.98
N TYR A 466 -16.40 3.21 25.68
CA TYR A 466 -17.31 3.85 26.64
C TYR A 466 -16.90 3.55 28.09
N ILE A 467 -17.49 4.27 29.05
CA ILE A 467 -17.35 3.95 30.49
C ILE A 467 -17.76 2.48 30.79
N SER A 468 -18.72 1.94 30.03
CA SER A 468 -19.16 0.54 30.13
C SER A 468 -18.35 -0.47 29.31
N GLY A 469 -17.39 -0.04 28.46
CA GLY A 469 -16.48 -0.92 27.71
C GLY A 469 -16.21 -0.50 26.25
N GLU A 470 -15.30 -1.20 25.57
CA GLU A 470 -15.07 -1.05 24.13
C GLU A 470 -16.26 -1.57 23.30
N SER A 471 -16.47 -0.97 22.12
CA SER A 471 -17.49 -1.31 21.14
C SER A 471 -16.90 -1.62 19.75
N ASN A 472 -17.71 -2.18 18.85
CA ASN A 472 -17.28 -2.74 17.55
C ASN A 472 -16.66 -1.72 16.54
N ARG A 473 -16.35 -2.14 15.30
CA ARG A 473 -15.49 -1.37 14.35
C ARG A 473 -16.20 -0.79 13.10
N LYS A 474 -15.55 0.19 12.43
CA LYS A 474 -15.98 1.01 11.25
C LYS A 474 -14.82 1.26 10.28
N GLU A 475 -14.99 1.53 8.96
CA GLU A 475 -13.90 1.48 7.93
C GLU A 475 -13.79 2.69 6.92
N ILE A 476 -12.57 3.04 6.40
CA ILE A 476 -12.29 4.02 5.27
C ILE A 476 -10.91 3.83 4.57
N THR A 477 -10.43 4.78 3.73
CA THR A 477 -9.54 4.69 2.57
C THR A 477 -8.62 5.95 2.30
N ALA A 478 -7.33 5.87 1.85
CA ALA A 478 -6.42 7.02 1.44
C ALA A 478 -5.17 6.69 0.57
N TYR A 479 -4.42 7.69 0.02
CA TYR A 479 -3.54 7.59 -1.21
C TYR A 479 -2.04 7.98 -1.13
N SER A 480 -1.13 7.10 -1.55
CA SER A 480 0.31 7.01 -1.20
C SER A 480 1.38 7.48 -2.23
N GLY A 481 2.68 7.44 -1.84
CA GLY A 481 3.88 8.11 -2.45
C GLY A 481 4.63 7.47 -3.64
N ILE A 482 5.99 7.35 -3.62
CA ILE A 482 6.88 6.88 -4.74
C ILE A 482 8.10 6.05 -4.24
N CYS A 483 8.56 5.04 -5.01
CA CYS A 483 9.60 4.05 -4.68
C CYS A 483 11.02 4.61 -4.63
N ASP A 484 11.79 4.16 -3.63
CA ASP A 484 13.21 4.49 -3.44
C ASP A 484 13.50 5.98 -3.74
N GLY A 485 12.52 6.80 -3.38
CA GLY A 485 12.27 8.11 -3.92
C GLY A 485 11.24 8.83 -3.07
N TRP A 486 10.76 9.96 -3.57
CA TRP A 486 9.81 10.78 -2.84
C TRP A 486 9.24 11.89 -3.72
N VAL A 487 8.07 12.36 -3.33
CA VAL A 487 7.47 13.59 -3.83
C VAL A 487 7.43 14.61 -2.69
N ARG A 488 7.78 15.86 -2.99
CA ARG A 488 7.65 17.00 -2.08
C ARG A 488 7.12 18.20 -2.85
N THR A 489 6.08 18.82 -2.32
CA THR A 489 5.73 20.19 -2.64
C THR A 489 6.28 21.10 -1.55
N PHE A 490 6.87 22.22 -1.97
CA PHE A 490 7.38 23.30 -1.12
C PHE A 490 6.77 24.62 -1.61
N GLY A 491 7.00 25.73 -0.89
CA GLY A 491 6.37 27.02 -1.16
C GLY A 491 5.15 27.30 -0.27
N GLY A 492 4.22 28.11 -0.76
CA GLY A 492 3.03 28.58 -0.05
C GLY A 492 1.80 28.74 -0.95
N ASP A 493 0.91 29.68 -0.64
CA ASP A 493 -0.33 29.92 -1.41
C ASP A 493 -0.10 30.67 -2.75
N GLY A 494 1.17 30.89 -3.14
CA GLY A 494 1.56 31.71 -4.30
C GLY A 494 1.78 30.88 -5.57
N ASN A 495 2.87 31.19 -6.26
CA ASN A 495 3.46 30.34 -7.29
C ASN A 495 4.92 30.17 -6.92
N ASP A 496 5.36 28.93 -6.78
CA ASP A 496 6.67 28.57 -6.29
C ASP A 496 7.27 27.55 -7.26
N VAL A 497 8.45 27.81 -7.81
CA VAL A 497 9.00 27.01 -8.92
C VAL A 497 10.51 26.88 -8.81
N PRO A 498 11.07 25.65 -8.72
CA PRO A 498 12.49 25.39 -8.93
C PRO A 498 12.80 25.38 -10.42
N TYR A 499 13.88 26.04 -10.81
CA TYR A 499 14.40 25.94 -12.18
C TYR A 499 15.60 24.99 -12.28
N SER A 500 16.32 24.76 -11.17
CA SER A 500 17.54 23.95 -11.16
C SER A 500 17.67 23.09 -9.90
N VAL A 501 18.28 21.91 -10.06
CA VAL A 501 18.72 21.04 -8.97
C VAL A 501 20.14 20.51 -9.22
N ALA A 502 20.96 20.49 -8.16
CA ALA A 502 22.30 19.90 -8.15
C ALA A 502 22.45 18.89 -6.99
N PRO A 503 23.42 17.96 -7.07
CA PRO A 503 23.77 17.10 -5.94
C PRO A 503 24.27 17.92 -4.74
N ALA A 504 24.18 17.38 -3.53
CA ALA A 504 24.74 17.97 -2.32
C ALA A 504 25.58 16.95 -1.53
N PRO A 505 26.52 17.40 -0.68
CA PRO A 505 27.21 16.53 0.27
C PRO A 505 26.20 15.76 1.14
N GLY A 506 26.47 14.47 1.39
CA GLY A 506 25.57 13.60 2.14
C GLY A 506 24.41 12.99 1.35
N PHE A 507 24.56 12.81 0.03
CA PHE A 507 23.56 12.24 -0.90
C PHE A 507 22.27 13.07 -1.06
N GLY A 508 22.22 14.28 -0.50
CA GLY A 508 21.13 15.22 -0.71
C GLY A 508 21.15 15.87 -2.10
N CYS A 509 20.21 16.78 -2.32
CA CYS A 509 20.26 17.74 -3.42
C CYS A 509 20.06 19.16 -2.90
N ILE A 510 20.52 20.15 -3.66
CA ILE A 510 20.14 21.55 -3.50
C ILE A 510 19.34 21.97 -4.73
N ALA A 511 18.22 22.66 -4.53
CA ALA A 511 17.40 23.22 -5.61
C ALA A 511 17.24 24.73 -5.43
N ALA A 512 17.19 25.44 -6.56
CA ALA A 512 17.04 26.89 -6.61
C ALA A 512 15.94 27.29 -7.60
N GLY A 513 15.23 28.36 -7.26
CA GLY A 513 14.05 28.82 -7.98
C GLY A 513 13.56 30.16 -7.46
N TYR A 514 12.25 30.36 -7.51
CA TYR A 514 11.58 31.46 -6.81
C TYR A 514 10.42 30.98 -5.95
N THR A 515 10.05 31.83 -4.99
CA THR A 515 8.80 31.76 -4.26
C THR A 515 8.00 33.06 -4.44
N ARG A 516 6.67 33.02 -4.24
CA ARG A 516 5.85 34.23 -4.08
C ARG A 516 4.98 34.09 -2.84
N VAL A 517 5.09 35.05 -1.91
CA VAL A 517 4.32 35.08 -0.65
C VAL A 517 2.80 35.07 -0.89
N SER A 518 2.32 35.61 -2.02
CA SER A 518 0.93 35.47 -2.45
C SER A 518 0.77 35.69 -3.96
N ALA A 519 -0.41 35.36 -4.50
CA ALA A 519 -0.75 35.61 -5.90
C ALA A 519 -0.71 37.12 -6.25
N GLY A 520 0.43 37.56 -6.79
CA GLY A 520 0.68 38.95 -7.19
C GLY A 520 1.61 39.74 -6.28
N SER A 521 2.19 39.15 -5.22
CA SER A 521 3.41 39.70 -4.61
C SER A 521 4.59 39.50 -5.55
N ASP A 522 5.67 40.23 -5.34
CA ASP A 522 6.95 40.05 -6.03
C ASP A 522 7.59 38.70 -5.65
N LYS A 523 8.59 38.27 -6.43
CA LYS A 523 9.34 37.01 -6.26
C LYS A 523 10.48 37.20 -5.26
N ASP A 524 10.70 36.19 -4.41
CA ASP A 524 11.98 36.05 -3.70
C ASP A 524 12.80 34.89 -4.30
N LEU A 525 14.14 34.98 -4.23
CA LEU A 525 15.02 33.84 -4.46
C LEU A 525 14.75 32.79 -3.39
N TYR A 526 14.32 31.60 -3.80
CA TYR A 526 14.09 30.47 -2.90
C TYR A 526 15.09 29.36 -3.21
N VAL A 527 15.87 28.99 -2.19
CA VAL A 527 16.89 27.94 -2.25
C VAL A 527 16.63 26.94 -1.12
N ILE A 528 16.54 25.66 -1.46
CA ILE A 528 16.33 24.57 -0.52
C ILE A 528 17.42 23.52 -0.69
N ARG A 529 18.20 23.28 0.38
CA ARG A 529 19.04 22.08 0.50
C ARG A 529 18.24 21.00 1.20
N THR A 530 18.23 19.80 0.65
CA THR A 530 17.60 18.61 1.24
C THR A 530 18.62 17.56 1.67
N VAL A 531 18.22 16.67 2.59
CA VAL A 531 18.86 15.35 2.74
C VAL A 531 18.37 14.41 1.63
N ALA A 532 19.04 13.26 1.41
CA ALA A 532 18.68 12.32 0.33
C ALA A 532 17.22 11.81 0.36
N GLY A 533 16.56 11.89 1.52
CA GLY A 533 15.13 11.60 1.74
C GLY A 533 14.17 12.79 1.53
N GLY A 534 14.63 13.92 0.98
CA GLY A 534 13.78 15.03 0.58
C GLY A 534 13.20 15.85 1.73
N SER A 535 13.77 15.78 2.93
CA SER A 535 13.49 16.75 3.99
C SER A 535 14.48 17.92 3.88
N PRO A 536 14.07 19.17 4.14
CA PRO A 536 15.00 20.30 4.17
C PRO A 536 16.07 20.11 5.26
N VAL A 537 17.32 20.41 4.90
CA VAL A 537 18.41 20.71 5.85
C VAL A 537 18.31 22.18 6.24
N TRP A 538 18.14 23.03 5.24
CA TRP A 538 17.87 24.45 5.36
C TRP A 538 17.12 24.94 4.13
N GLU A 539 16.36 26.01 4.35
CA GLU A 539 15.70 26.80 3.32
C GLU A 539 16.15 28.24 3.49
N LYS A 540 16.39 28.94 2.38
CA LYS A 540 16.75 30.35 2.36
C LYS A 540 15.88 31.05 1.32
N THR A 541 15.06 31.98 1.82
CA THR A 541 14.41 33.01 1.02
C THR A 541 15.27 34.26 1.11
N LEU A 542 15.65 34.86 -0.01
CA LEU A 542 16.39 36.11 -0.06
C LEU A 542 15.76 37.05 -1.08
N GLY A 543 15.49 38.30 -0.69
CA GLY A 543 14.93 39.33 -1.54
C GLY A 543 14.68 40.65 -0.81
N GLY A 544 13.96 41.56 -1.46
CA GLY A 544 13.65 42.89 -0.97
C GLY A 544 12.31 43.46 -1.47
N ASP A 545 12.34 44.60 -2.15
CA ASP A 545 11.15 45.34 -2.64
C ASP A 545 10.91 45.11 -4.16
N GLY A 546 11.46 44.05 -4.75
CA GLY A 546 11.37 43.71 -6.19
C GLY A 546 11.56 42.21 -6.48
N ASP A 547 11.57 41.81 -7.76
CA ASP A 547 11.61 40.40 -8.20
C ASP A 547 13.02 39.78 -8.13
N GLU A 548 13.26 38.91 -7.14
CA GLU A 548 14.42 38.01 -7.06
C GLU A 548 14.08 36.59 -7.59
N CYS A 549 15.00 35.91 -8.28
CA CYS A 549 14.87 34.47 -8.53
C CYS A 549 16.20 33.77 -8.80
N GLY A 550 16.30 32.49 -8.48
CA GLY A 550 17.43 31.62 -8.84
C GLY A 550 17.12 30.79 -10.08
N ARG A 551 18.03 30.77 -11.05
CA ARG A 551 17.88 30.02 -12.31
C ARG A 551 18.74 28.75 -12.35
N ALA A 552 19.95 28.80 -11.81
CA ALA A 552 20.83 27.64 -11.68
C ALA A 552 21.51 27.55 -10.31
N VAL A 553 21.79 26.31 -9.88
CA VAL A 553 22.60 25.99 -8.70
C VAL A 553 23.61 24.89 -9.01
N VAL A 554 24.81 24.99 -8.45
CA VAL A 554 25.91 24.01 -8.61
C VAL A 554 26.60 23.76 -7.26
N LEU A 555 27.00 22.50 -7.03
CA LEU A 555 27.91 22.08 -5.95
C LEU A 555 29.36 22.28 -6.38
N THR A 556 30.15 22.90 -5.52
CA THR A 556 31.54 23.28 -5.79
C THR A 556 32.55 22.32 -5.15
N SER A 557 33.80 22.35 -5.63
CA SER A 557 34.89 21.44 -5.22
C SER A 557 35.28 21.58 -3.75
N ASP A 558 35.09 22.76 -3.16
CA ASP A 558 35.20 23.03 -1.71
C ASP A 558 33.97 22.59 -0.89
N SER A 559 33.03 21.87 -1.51
CA SER A 559 31.76 21.40 -0.91
C SER A 559 30.79 22.50 -0.47
N CYS A 560 30.91 23.70 -1.06
CA CYS A 560 29.93 24.77 -0.95
C CYS A 560 28.90 24.69 -2.09
N PHE A 561 27.98 25.65 -2.15
CA PHE A 561 27.03 25.81 -3.24
C PHE A 561 27.11 27.19 -3.85
N ILE A 562 27.00 27.27 -5.16
CA ILE A 562 26.87 28.51 -5.91
C ILE A 562 25.48 28.57 -6.55
N VAL A 563 24.73 29.63 -6.28
CA VAL A 563 23.41 29.90 -6.88
C VAL A 563 23.53 31.14 -7.74
N VAL A 564 22.99 31.09 -8.97
CA VAL A 564 22.91 32.25 -9.87
C VAL A 564 21.47 32.54 -10.28
N GLY A 565 21.19 33.82 -10.52
CA GLY A 565 19.87 34.30 -10.82
C GLY A 565 19.82 35.81 -11.11
N MET A 566 18.75 36.45 -10.64
CA MET A 566 18.54 37.90 -10.76
C MET A 566 18.08 38.52 -9.43
N THR A 567 18.31 39.83 -9.26
CA THR A 567 17.80 40.64 -8.15
C THR A 567 17.50 42.07 -8.58
N GLU A 568 16.28 42.55 -8.36
CA GLU A 568 15.92 43.98 -8.49
C GLU A 568 16.27 44.76 -7.20
N SER A 569 16.42 44.06 -6.06
CA SER A 569 16.59 44.65 -4.73
C SER A 569 18.03 44.95 -4.31
N ALA A 570 19.02 44.20 -4.79
CA ALA A 570 20.44 44.32 -4.39
C ALA A 570 21.35 44.97 -5.45
N GLY A 571 20.74 45.61 -6.46
CA GLY A 571 21.38 46.10 -7.67
C GLY A 571 21.53 47.62 -7.81
N VAL A 572 21.81 48.06 -9.05
CA VAL A 572 21.96 49.47 -9.46
C VAL A 572 21.22 49.73 -10.79
N GLY A 573 19.94 49.38 -10.88
CA GLY A 573 19.17 49.57 -12.11
C GLY A 573 17.77 48.98 -12.04
N GLY A 574 17.45 48.11 -13.01
CA GLY A 574 16.40 47.11 -12.89
C GLY A 574 16.95 45.87 -12.16
N SER A 575 16.75 44.70 -12.75
CA SER A 575 17.34 43.45 -12.27
C SER A 575 18.85 43.41 -12.55
N ASP A 576 19.63 42.88 -11.60
CA ASP A 576 21.07 42.64 -11.68
C ASP A 576 21.37 41.13 -11.61
N VAL A 577 22.43 40.63 -12.27
CA VAL A 577 22.82 39.22 -12.14
C VAL A 577 23.24 38.98 -10.70
N TRP A 578 22.53 38.08 -10.01
CA TRP A 578 22.84 37.75 -8.63
C TRP A 578 23.60 36.43 -8.53
N LEU A 579 24.74 36.44 -7.86
CA LEU A 579 25.53 35.24 -7.54
C LEU A 579 25.72 35.15 -6.03
N VAL A 580 25.30 34.04 -5.44
CA VAL A 580 25.33 33.82 -3.98
C VAL A 580 26.03 32.50 -3.68
N LYS A 581 27.13 32.57 -2.92
CA LYS A 581 27.85 31.38 -2.43
C LYS A 581 27.40 31.07 -1.01
N PHE A 582 26.85 29.88 -0.82
CA PHE A 582 26.44 29.33 0.48
C PHE A 582 27.43 28.24 0.90
N ASP A 583 27.72 28.14 2.19
CA ASP A 583 28.38 26.96 2.73
C ASP A 583 27.41 25.77 2.86
N ASP A 584 27.90 24.61 3.31
CA ASP A 584 27.05 23.42 3.47
C ASP A 584 25.87 23.65 4.46
N HIS A 585 26.07 24.49 5.49
CA HIS A 585 25.05 24.87 6.48
C HIS A 585 24.05 25.92 5.97
N GLY A 586 24.27 26.49 4.79
CA GLY A 586 23.43 27.51 4.18
C GLY A 586 23.73 28.92 4.66
N ASP A 587 24.85 29.14 5.35
CA ASP A 587 25.32 30.49 5.65
C ASP A 587 25.94 31.08 4.38
N THR A 588 25.49 32.29 4.03
CA THR A 588 26.00 33.02 2.86
C THR A 588 27.42 33.48 3.14
N LEU A 589 28.39 32.82 2.49
CA LEU A 589 29.81 33.19 2.55
C LEU A 589 30.05 34.53 1.88
N TRP A 590 29.38 34.75 0.74
CA TRP A 590 29.28 36.02 0.06
C TRP A 590 28.08 36.06 -0.90
N SER A 591 27.60 37.26 -1.19
CA SER A 591 26.71 37.57 -2.30
C SER A 591 27.31 38.70 -3.14
N LYS A 592 27.07 38.67 -4.45
CA LYS A 592 27.61 39.61 -5.44
C LYS A 592 26.57 39.90 -6.50
N THR A 593 26.47 41.15 -6.93
CA THR A 593 25.63 41.59 -8.05
C THR A 593 26.51 42.08 -9.20
N TYR A 594 26.09 41.83 -10.44
CA TYR A 594 26.81 42.21 -11.66
C TYR A 594 25.84 42.69 -12.75
N GLY A 595 26.08 43.89 -13.25
CA GLY A 595 25.24 44.57 -14.22
C GLY A 595 25.28 46.08 -14.02
N GLY A 596 24.16 46.77 -14.23
CA GLY A 596 24.04 48.22 -14.14
C GLY A 596 22.60 48.71 -14.36
N ASP A 597 22.44 49.87 -14.99
CA ASP A 597 21.15 50.58 -15.15
C ASP A 597 20.03 49.80 -15.91
N GLY A 598 20.30 48.58 -16.42
CA GLY A 598 19.42 47.76 -17.27
C GLY A 598 18.73 46.60 -16.54
N ASP A 599 18.39 45.54 -17.29
CA ASP A 599 17.82 44.27 -16.77
C ASP A 599 18.75 43.09 -17.10
N GLU A 600 19.42 42.58 -16.06
CA GLU A 600 20.51 41.60 -16.10
C GLU A 600 20.10 40.32 -15.36
N VAL A 601 20.05 39.17 -16.06
CA VAL A 601 19.56 37.90 -15.50
C VAL A 601 20.55 36.76 -15.76
N GLY A 602 21.14 36.23 -14.70
CA GLY A 602 21.95 35.02 -14.75
C GLY A 602 21.09 33.77 -14.87
N MET A 603 21.33 32.95 -15.90
CA MET A 603 20.54 31.76 -16.21
C MET A 603 21.26 30.45 -15.83
N ALA A 604 22.58 30.41 -16.00
CA ALA A 604 23.40 29.23 -15.73
C ALA A 604 24.76 29.59 -15.13
N VAL A 605 25.31 28.70 -14.32
CA VAL A 605 26.63 28.83 -13.67
C VAL A 605 27.36 27.49 -13.69
N ALA A 606 28.69 27.53 -13.76
CA ALA A 606 29.56 26.40 -13.46
C ALA A 606 30.78 26.86 -12.63
N GLU A 607 31.27 26.00 -11.75
CA GLU A 607 32.61 26.12 -11.18
C GLU A 607 33.64 25.85 -12.29
N THR A 608 34.74 26.60 -12.30
CA THR A 608 35.79 26.53 -13.32
C THR A 608 37.06 25.86 -12.76
N PRO A 609 37.98 25.35 -13.61
CA PRO A 609 39.14 24.57 -13.14
C PRO A 609 40.16 25.31 -12.25
N ASP A 610 40.01 26.62 -12.07
CA ASP A 610 40.81 27.45 -11.15
C ASP A 610 40.16 27.71 -9.78
N GLY A 611 38.92 27.26 -9.57
CA GLY A 611 38.13 27.47 -8.34
C GLY A 611 37.17 28.66 -8.39
N GLY A 612 37.26 29.50 -9.43
CA GLY A 612 36.30 30.57 -9.69
C GLY A 612 35.07 30.13 -10.48
N PHE A 613 34.19 31.07 -10.83
CA PHE A 613 32.88 30.77 -11.44
C PHE A 613 32.73 31.36 -12.83
N ILE A 614 32.09 30.61 -13.75
CA ILE A 614 31.62 31.12 -15.04
C ILE A 614 30.09 31.15 -15.03
N VAL A 615 29.52 32.30 -15.35
CA VAL A 615 28.07 32.55 -15.44
C VAL A 615 27.70 32.86 -16.88
N ALA A 616 26.51 32.42 -17.33
CA ALA A 616 25.86 32.91 -18.54
C ALA A 616 24.41 33.29 -18.28
N GLY A 617 23.91 34.24 -19.07
CA GLY A 617 22.56 34.78 -18.96
C GLY A 617 22.24 35.76 -20.08
N TYR A 618 21.46 36.79 -19.77
CA TYR A 618 21.23 37.93 -20.65
C TYR A 618 21.33 39.27 -19.92
N SER A 619 21.49 40.33 -20.70
CA SER A 619 21.57 41.74 -20.31
C SER A 619 20.76 42.53 -21.32
N ASP A 620 19.69 43.20 -20.88
CA ASP A 620 18.81 44.00 -21.75
C ASP A 620 19.25 45.48 -21.79
N ASP A 621 19.56 45.97 -22.99
CA ASP A 621 19.70 47.40 -23.28
C ASP A 621 18.50 47.89 -24.11
N ALA A 622 17.41 48.19 -23.39
CA ALA A 622 16.17 48.79 -23.89
C ALA A 622 15.36 47.92 -24.89
N GLY A 623 15.17 46.64 -24.56
CA GLY A 623 14.40 45.66 -25.33
C GLY A 623 15.24 44.90 -26.36
N ILE A 624 16.52 44.67 -26.07
CA ILE A 624 17.49 43.93 -26.89
C ILE A 624 18.42 43.13 -25.96
N ASP A 625 18.16 41.83 -25.83
CA ASP A 625 19.03 40.91 -25.09
C ASP A 625 20.46 40.84 -25.68
N GLN A 626 21.47 40.93 -24.84
CA GLN A 626 22.84 40.51 -25.14
C GLN A 626 23.23 39.33 -24.27
N LEU A 627 23.92 38.34 -24.82
CA LEU A 627 24.43 37.21 -24.04
C LEU A 627 25.47 37.74 -23.06
N TYR A 628 25.14 37.72 -21.77
CA TYR A 628 26.01 38.20 -20.71
C TYR A 628 26.77 37.02 -20.09
N VAL A 629 28.09 37.13 -20.00
CA VAL A 629 28.98 36.09 -19.44
C VAL A 629 29.97 36.74 -18.48
N ILE A 630 30.10 36.17 -17.29
CA ILE A 630 30.93 36.70 -16.20
C ILE A 630 31.87 35.59 -15.72
N LYS A 631 33.17 35.86 -15.60
CA LYS A 631 34.16 35.02 -14.91
C LYS A 631 34.59 35.69 -13.62
N THR A 632 34.54 34.95 -12.51
CA THR A 632 35.00 35.39 -11.19
C THR A 632 36.14 34.52 -10.68
N ASP A 633 36.78 34.97 -9.60
CA ASP A 633 37.59 34.11 -8.73
C ASP A 633 36.73 33.30 -7.74
N GLU A 634 37.38 32.56 -6.83
CA GLU A 634 36.75 31.76 -5.75
C GLU A 634 35.93 32.60 -4.74
N ASN A 635 36.19 33.90 -4.67
CA ASN A 635 35.58 34.89 -3.77
C ASN A 635 34.42 35.65 -4.44
N GLY A 636 34.13 35.37 -5.71
CA GLY A 636 33.13 36.11 -6.49
C GLY A 636 33.58 37.52 -6.85
N ASP A 637 34.89 37.81 -6.86
CA ASP A 637 35.40 39.04 -7.43
C ASP A 637 35.62 38.85 -8.95
N THR A 638 35.13 39.80 -9.75
CA THR A 638 35.14 39.72 -11.21
C THR A 638 36.55 39.72 -11.78
N GLU A 639 36.93 38.65 -12.48
CA GLU A 639 38.14 38.64 -13.31
C GLU A 639 37.86 39.29 -14.66
N TRP A 640 36.72 38.95 -15.28
CA TRP A 640 36.22 39.61 -16.47
C TRP A 640 34.71 39.45 -16.66
N GLU A 641 34.10 40.39 -17.37
CA GLU A 641 32.74 40.27 -17.92
C GLU A 641 32.74 40.53 -19.43
N ARG A 642 31.78 39.94 -20.14
CA ARG A 642 31.60 40.07 -21.61
C ARG A 642 30.13 40.06 -21.95
N ARG A 643 29.72 40.92 -22.89
CA ARG A 643 28.41 40.87 -23.54
C ARG A 643 28.61 40.54 -25.02
N TYR A 644 27.82 39.62 -25.58
CA TYR A 644 27.96 39.13 -26.97
C TYR A 644 26.64 39.23 -27.74
N GLY A 645 26.73 39.71 -28.99
CA GLY A 645 25.58 39.80 -29.89
C GLY A 645 24.60 40.92 -29.54
N ASN A 646 23.43 40.85 -30.14
CA ASN A 646 22.23 41.66 -29.90
C ASN A 646 21.03 40.79 -30.33
N GLY A 647 19.96 40.72 -29.53
CA GLY A 647 18.89 39.75 -29.72
C GLY A 647 19.34 38.32 -29.44
N ILE A 648 20.20 38.11 -28.43
CA ILE A 648 20.77 36.80 -28.08
C ILE A 648 20.78 36.65 -26.56
N GLY A 649 20.25 35.54 -26.04
CA GLY A 649 20.29 35.22 -24.60
C GLY A 649 20.88 33.83 -24.33
N GLY A 650 21.58 33.67 -23.21
CA GLY A 650 22.14 32.40 -22.75
C GLY A 650 21.21 31.68 -21.77
N ASN A 651 20.86 30.43 -22.04
CA ASN A 651 20.10 29.55 -21.14
C ASN A 651 21.01 28.61 -20.35
N SER A 652 22.20 28.27 -20.88
CA SER A 652 23.08 27.23 -20.33
C SER A 652 24.55 27.51 -20.64
N ILE A 653 25.47 27.12 -19.75
CA ILE A 653 26.92 27.22 -19.96
C ILE A 653 27.64 26.03 -19.31
N ALA A 654 28.72 25.58 -19.94
CA ALA A 654 29.64 24.58 -19.41
C ALA A 654 31.10 24.98 -19.67
N ASN A 655 32.01 24.41 -18.86
CA ASN A 655 33.43 24.34 -19.22
C ASN A 655 33.63 23.40 -20.41
N VAL A 656 34.78 23.49 -21.08
CA VAL A 656 35.16 22.57 -22.15
C VAL A 656 36.54 21.97 -21.87
N THR A 657 36.66 20.66 -22.11
CA THR A 657 37.90 19.89 -21.93
C THR A 657 38.99 20.42 -22.87
N GLY A 658 40.08 20.93 -22.27
CA GLY A 658 41.15 21.63 -22.98
C GLY A 658 41.11 23.16 -22.85
N GLY A 659 40.04 23.74 -22.30
CA GLY A 659 39.99 25.13 -21.85
C GLY A 659 38.88 25.99 -22.48
N GLY A 660 38.53 27.06 -21.77
CA GLY A 660 37.41 27.94 -22.13
C GLY A 660 36.04 27.28 -21.93
N TYR A 661 35.02 27.89 -22.53
CA TYR A 661 33.62 27.66 -22.20
C TYR A 661 32.75 27.44 -23.46
N ILE A 662 31.57 26.86 -23.28
CA ILE A 662 30.54 26.67 -24.30
C ILE A 662 29.21 27.13 -23.71
N ALA A 663 28.55 28.09 -24.35
CA ALA A 663 27.26 28.62 -23.91
C ALA A 663 26.19 28.41 -24.99
N ALA A 664 24.98 28.08 -24.56
CA ALA A 664 23.83 27.80 -25.42
C ALA A 664 22.58 28.56 -24.95
N GLY A 665 21.71 28.90 -25.90
CA GLY A 665 20.46 29.61 -25.64
C GLY A 665 19.72 29.95 -26.93
N TYR A 666 19.25 31.18 -27.07
CA TYR A 666 18.44 31.61 -28.21
C TYR A 666 19.07 32.78 -28.97
N GLN A 667 18.68 32.92 -30.24
CA GLN A 667 18.87 34.13 -31.03
C GLN A 667 17.56 34.51 -31.74
N ASP A 668 17.15 35.77 -31.62
CA ASP A 668 16.11 36.36 -32.50
C ASP A 668 16.71 36.55 -33.91
N SER A 669 16.11 35.88 -34.89
CA SER A 669 16.52 35.87 -36.28
C SER A 669 15.53 36.58 -37.22
N GLY A 670 14.70 37.50 -36.68
CA GLY A 670 13.63 38.24 -37.37
C GLY A 670 13.89 38.58 -38.85
N PRO A 671 13.06 38.03 -39.76
CA PRO A 671 11.94 38.84 -40.26
C PRO A 671 10.55 38.24 -39.98
N CYS A 672 10.50 37.07 -39.34
CA CYS A 672 9.25 36.39 -38.95
C CYS A 672 9.07 36.24 -37.43
N GLY A 673 10.04 36.69 -36.62
CA GLY A 673 9.94 36.80 -35.15
C GLY A 673 9.78 35.46 -34.44
N ALA A 674 10.81 34.61 -34.53
CA ALA A 674 10.87 33.32 -33.87
C ALA A 674 12.33 32.95 -33.58
N ASP A 675 12.56 32.32 -32.44
CA ASP A 675 13.90 32.03 -31.91
C ASP A 675 14.54 30.82 -32.61
N ASP A 676 15.86 30.85 -32.81
CA ASP A 676 16.68 29.70 -33.21
C ASP A 676 17.62 29.27 -32.05
N TYR A 677 18.11 28.01 -32.05
CA TYR A 677 19.15 27.57 -31.11
C TYR A 677 20.41 28.38 -31.37
N MET A 678 20.97 29.01 -30.35
CA MET A 678 22.29 29.66 -30.38
C MET A 678 23.30 28.85 -29.59
N LEU A 679 24.51 28.72 -30.12
CA LEU A 679 25.67 28.10 -29.46
C LEU A 679 26.93 28.94 -29.72
N ILE A 680 27.66 29.30 -28.66
CA ILE A 680 28.90 30.08 -28.74
C ILE A 680 30.03 29.40 -27.96
N ARG A 681 31.18 29.25 -28.63
CA ARG A 681 32.43 28.78 -28.04
C ARG A 681 33.29 29.98 -27.66
N ILE A 682 33.72 30.03 -26.41
CA ILE A 682 34.47 31.13 -25.80
C ILE A 682 35.79 30.57 -25.26
N ASP A 683 36.89 31.32 -25.35
CA ASP A 683 38.18 30.92 -24.76
C ASP A 683 38.24 31.21 -23.24
N ALA A 684 39.40 30.97 -22.61
CA ALA A 684 39.57 31.21 -21.17
C ALA A 684 39.60 32.71 -20.79
N ALA A 685 39.91 33.60 -21.74
CA ALA A 685 40.03 35.05 -21.54
C ALA A 685 38.73 35.81 -21.87
N GLY A 686 37.67 35.11 -22.28
CA GLY A 686 36.40 35.73 -22.70
C GLY A 686 36.45 36.30 -24.11
N ASP A 687 37.30 35.77 -25.00
CA ASP A 687 37.25 36.07 -26.43
C ASP A 687 36.44 34.97 -27.16
N SER A 688 35.58 35.35 -28.09
CA SER A 688 34.74 34.41 -28.82
C SER A 688 35.52 33.71 -29.94
N LEU A 689 35.49 32.37 -29.93
CA LEU A 689 36.15 31.51 -30.92
C LEU A 689 35.24 31.27 -32.13
N TRP A 690 33.97 30.96 -31.88
CA TRP A 690 32.91 30.90 -32.89
C TRP A 690 31.52 31.03 -32.26
N MET A 691 30.53 31.41 -33.08
CA MET A 691 29.10 31.36 -32.76
C MET A 691 28.37 30.71 -33.95
N LYS A 692 27.40 29.84 -33.66
CA LYS A 692 26.58 29.11 -34.63
C LYS A 692 25.12 29.09 -34.20
N THR A 693 24.22 29.01 -35.18
CA THR A 693 22.78 28.81 -34.96
C THR A 693 22.27 27.53 -35.61
N TYR A 694 21.24 26.92 -35.01
CA TYR A 694 20.57 25.72 -35.51
C TYR A 694 19.06 25.86 -35.31
N GLY A 695 18.26 25.45 -36.29
CA GLY A 695 16.82 25.68 -36.27
C GLY A 695 16.24 25.55 -37.67
N GLY A 696 15.21 26.31 -37.99
CA GLY A 696 14.54 26.21 -39.28
C GLY A 696 13.78 27.46 -39.72
N SER A 697 12.49 27.53 -39.41
CA SER A 697 11.61 28.66 -39.81
C SER A 697 10.48 28.92 -38.83
N TYR A 698 10.57 28.30 -37.64
CA TYR A 698 9.65 28.37 -36.52
C TYR A 698 10.46 28.25 -35.23
N SER A 699 9.92 28.74 -34.11
CA SER A 699 10.65 28.82 -32.83
C SER A 699 11.20 27.45 -32.39
N ASP A 700 12.51 27.41 -32.23
CA ASP A 700 13.33 26.31 -31.78
C ASP A 700 14.24 26.86 -30.65
N SER A 701 14.13 26.36 -29.41
CA SER A 701 14.97 26.80 -28.27
C SER A 701 15.80 25.66 -27.68
N VAL A 702 17.11 25.88 -27.46
CA VAL A 702 17.93 25.00 -26.61
C VAL A 702 17.87 25.50 -25.18
N ASN A 703 17.62 24.59 -24.25
CA ASN A 703 17.46 24.89 -22.84
C ASN A 703 18.69 24.45 -22.03
N CYS A 704 19.44 23.46 -22.51
CA CYS A 704 20.61 22.91 -21.82
C CYS A 704 21.68 22.42 -22.81
N VAL A 705 22.97 22.63 -22.47
CA VAL A 705 24.13 22.07 -23.18
C VAL A 705 25.10 21.42 -22.20
N ILE A 706 25.68 20.28 -22.58
CA ILE A 706 26.72 19.57 -21.84
C ILE A 706 27.86 19.15 -22.78
N GLU A 707 29.08 19.03 -22.26
CA GLU A 707 30.16 18.29 -22.92
C GLU A 707 30.03 16.79 -22.56
N SER A 708 30.23 15.91 -23.53
CA SER A 708 30.29 14.45 -23.35
C SER A 708 31.71 13.98 -23.03
N ASP A 709 31.86 12.76 -22.49
CA ASP A 709 33.17 12.11 -22.25
C ASP A 709 34.08 12.02 -23.52
N CYS A 710 33.51 12.21 -24.71
CA CYS A 710 34.21 12.21 -26.00
C CYS A 710 34.59 13.61 -26.52
N GLY A 711 34.17 14.70 -25.84
CA GLY A 711 34.36 16.09 -26.30
C GLY A 711 33.33 16.56 -27.35
N GLU A 712 32.28 15.78 -27.61
CA GLU A 712 31.11 16.24 -28.39
C GLU A 712 30.22 17.10 -27.48
N PHE A 713 29.68 18.22 -27.98
CA PHE A 713 28.69 19.04 -27.28
C PHE A 713 27.28 18.52 -27.56
N ILE A 714 26.54 18.18 -26.50
CA ILE A 714 25.16 17.68 -26.58
C ILE A 714 24.20 18.79 -26.14
N LEU A 715 23.34 19.23 -27.06
CA LEU A 715 22.31 20.23 -26.85
C LEU A 715 20.95 19.53 -26.70
N ALA A 716 20.13 19.95 -25.74
CA ALA A 716 18.75 19.50 -25.60
C ALA A 716 17.77 20.66 -25.48
N GLY A 717 16.64 20.54 -26.16
CA GLY A 717 15.59 21.55 -26.11
C GLY A 717 14.35 21.20 -26.92
N ASN A 718 13.62 22.24 -27.27
CA ASN A 718 12.30 22.18 -27.88
C ASN A 718 12.40 22.60 -29.36
N SER A 719 11.80 21.86 -30.29
CA SER A 719 11.72 22.27 -31.69
C SER A 719 10.29 22.29 -32.22
N ARG A 720 9.97 23.30 -33.02
CA ARG A 720 8.76 23.37 -33.87
C ARG A 720 9.09 23.26 -35.36
N SER A 721 10.33 23.54 -35.79
CA SER A 721 10.77 23.27 -37.17
C SER A 721 10.96 21.79 -37.46
N VAL A 722 11.32 20.98 -36.46
CA VAL A 722 11.67 19.55 -36.62
C VAL A 722 10.76 18.68 -35.75
N GLY A 723 9.83 17.94 -36.36
CA GLY A 723 8.90 17.11 -35.58
C GLY A 723 7.66 16.64 -36.34
N ILE A 724 6.50 16.82 -35.70
CA ILE A 724 5.18 16.80 -36.36
C ILE A 724 4.78 18.27 -36.56
N PRO A 725 4.35 18.73 -37.76
CA PRO A 725 4.11 20.16 -38.07
C PRO A 725 3.00 20.93 -37.30
N LEU A 726 2.61 20.47 -36.11
CA LEU A 726 1.64 21.10 -35.21
C LEU A 726 2.04 21.04 -33.72
N PHE A 727 3.04 20.22 -33.35
CA PHE A 727 3.42 19.97 -31.95
C PHE A 727 4.92 20.19 -31.75
N SER A 728 5.31 20.74 -30.60
CA SER A 728 6.72 20.80 -30.22
C SER A 728 7.23 19.39 -29.93
N SER A 729 8.42 19.09 -30.45
CA SER A 729 9.13 17.82 -30.21
C SER A 729 10.39 18.09 -29.40
N ILE A 730 10.84 17.11 -28.62
CA ILE A 730 12.17 17.16 -28.02
C ILE A 730 13.18 16.99 -29.15
N TYR A 731 14.10 17.93 -29.26
CA TYR A 731 15.22 17.86 -30.19
C TYR A 731 16.52 17.79 -29.40
N ILE A 732 17.29 16.74 -29.65
CA ILE A 732 18.65 16.57 -29.13
C ILE A 732 19.60 16.61 -30.32
N LEU A 733 20.66 17.41 -30.21
CA LEU A 733 21.65 17.66 -31.25
C LEU A 733 23.04 17.46 -30.66
N ALA A 734 23.87 16.65 -31.32
CA ALA A 734 25.29 16.54 -31.00
C ALA A 734 26.12 17.23 -32.08
N VAL A 735 27.07 18.06 -31.66
CA VAL A 735 28.03 18.76 -32.53
C VAL A 735 29.46 18.54 -32.04
N ASP A 736 30.43 18.64 -32.94
CA ASP A 736 31.84 18.55 -32.60
C ASP A 736 32.41 19.84 -31.98
N THR A 737 33.72 19.87 -31.72
CA THR A 737 34.41 21.02 -31.11
C THR A 737 34.46 22.27 -32.00
N ASP A 738 34.29 22.11 -33.32
CA ASP A 738 34.12 23.22 -34.28
C ASP A 738 32.63 23.57 -34.46
N GLY A 739 31.73 22.81 -33.85
CA GLY A 739 30.27 22.96 -33.88
C GLY A 739 29.62 22.40 -35.16
N ASP A 740 30.26 21.47 -35.88
CA ASP A 740 29.62 20.80 -37.02
C ASP A 740 28.79 19.60 -36.52
N THR A 741 27.62 19.37 -37.13
CA THR A 741 26.63 18.38 -36.64
C THR A 741 27.08 16.94 -36.86
N ILE A 742 27.16 16.18 -35.76
CA ILE A 742 27.49 14.74 -35.76
C ILE A 742 26.22 13.92 -35.91
N TRP A 743 25.23 14.13 -35.05
CA TRP A 743 23.93 13.45 -35.07
C TRP A 743 22.84 14.31 -34.44
N SER A 744 21.58 13.97 -34.72
CA SER A 744 20.44 14.50 -33.96
C SER A 744 19.36 13.44 -33.73
N ARG A 745 18.46 13.70 -32.79
CA ARG A 745 17.33 12.85 -32.39
C ARG A 745 16.09 13.69 -32.14
N VAL A 746 14.92 13.15 -32.47
CA VAL A 746 13.63 13.84 -32.39
C VAL A 746 12.61 12.94 -31.69
N TYR A 747 12.30 13.22 -30.43
CA TYR A 747 11.32 12.46 -29.65
C TYR A 747 9.99 13.21 -29.69
N LYS A 748 8.94 12.50 -30.10
CA LYS A 748 7.66 13.10 -30.51
C LYS A 748 6.52 12.09 -30.39
N GLY A 749 5.32 12.61 -30.20
CA GLY A 749 4.08 11.85 -30.22
C GLY A 749 2.89 12.71 -30.66
N MET A 750 1.68 12.23 -30.45
CA MET A 750 0.45 12.98 -30.70
C MET A 750 0.16 13.94 -29.53
N GLY A 751 1.04 14.91 -29.34
CA GLY A 751 1.06 15.84 -28.20
C GLY A 751 2.34 16.67 -28.19
N HIS A 752 2.38 17.71 -27.36
CA HIS A 752 3.62 18.47 -27.15
C HIS A 752 4.55 17.70 -26.22
N TYR A 753 5.85 17.69 -26.54
CA TYR A 753 6.91 17.20 -25.65
C TYR A 753 7.91 18.33 -25.42
N THR A 754 8.45 18.43 -24.22
CA THR A 754 9.50 19.40 -23.87
C THR A 754 10.72 18.70 -23.28
N ALA A 755 11.89 19.31 -23.44
CA ALA A 755 13.13 18.93 -22.76
C ALA A 755 13.76 20.19 -22.19
N ASN A 756 13.65 20.36 -20.87
CA ASN A 756 14.08 21.56 -20.18
C ASN A 756 15.51 21.41 -19.64
N SER A 757 15.98 20.17 -19.46
CA SER A 757 17.35 19.84 -19.09
C SER A 757 17.82 18.53 -19.72
N ILE A 758 19.15 18.39 -19.87
CA ILE A 758 19.84 17.13 -20.11
C ILE A 758 21.03 17.02 -19.16
N SER A 759 21.21 15.85 -18.55
CA SER A 759 22.34 15.55 -17.67
C SER A 759 23.01 14.23 -18.07
N PRO A 760 24.35 14.14 -18.01
CA PRO A 760 25.03 12.87 -18.17
C PRO A 760 24.68 11.92 -17.02
N THR A 761 24.70 10.62 -17.30
CA THR A 761 24.46 9.56 -16.32
C THR A 761 25.63 8.58 -16.32
N ARG A 762 25.88 7.94 -15.17
CA ARG A 762 27.09 7.15 -14.89
C ARG A 762 27.29 5.91 -15.76
N ASP A 763 26.32 5.55 -16.60
CA ASP A 763 26.39 4.48 -17.59
C ASP A 763 26.87 4.98 -18.99
N GLY A 764 27.18 6.27 -19.12
CA GLY A 764 27.59 6.92 -20.37
C GLY A 764 26.43 7.45 -21.22
N GLY A 765 25.18 7.22 -20.82
CA GLY A 765 24.00 7.80 -21.47
C GLY A 765 23.54 9.10 -20.82
N TYR A 766 22.34 9.57 -21.19
CA TYR A 766 21.78 10.83 -20.70
C TYR A 766 20.41 10.63 -20.03
N VAL A 767 20.09 11.48 -19.05
CA VAL A 767 18.73 11.70 -18.55
C VAL A 767 18.23 13.07 -19.00
N ILE A 768 16.98 13.12 -19.46
CA ILE A 768 16.27 14.31 -19.92
C ILE A 768 15.01 14.44 -19.08
N ALA A 769 14.74 15.65 -18.57
CA ALA A 769 13.49 15.98 -17.90
C ALA A 769 12.74 17.11 -18.62
N GLY A 770 11.42 17.03 -18.60
CA GLY A 770 10.51 17.94 -19.25
C GLY A 770 9.06 17.58 -18.95
N SER A 771 8.19 17.80 -19.93
CA SER A 771 6.76 17.52 -19.84
C SER A 771 6.20 16.94 -21.13
N ARG A 772 4.99 16.38 -21.03
CA ARG A 772 4.22 15.84 -22.15
C ARG A 772 2.76 16.32 -22.08
N ALA A 773 2.34 17.20 -22.99
CA ALA A 773 0.95 17.59 -23.15
C ALA A 773 0.17 16.52 -23.94
N ALA A 774 -0.84 15.89 -23.33
CA ALA A 774 -1.61 14.80 -23.94
C ALA A 774 -3.10 15.15 -24.17
N SER A 775 -3.38 16.29 -24.81
CA SER A 775 -4.73 16.84 -25.03
C SER A 775 -5.53 17.14 -23.74
N GLY A 776 -4.80 17.48 -22.69
CA GLY A 776 -5.27 17.98 -21.40
C GLY A 776 -4.09 18.71 -20.74
N ASP A 777 -3.88 18.45 -19.46
CA ASP A 777 -2.68 18.82 -18.72
C ASP A 777 -1.38 18.21 -19.31
N ASP A 778 -0.26 18.74 -18.83
CA ASP A 778 1.09 18.20 -19.04
C ASP A 778 1.39 17.12 -17.98
N ASP A 779 1.91 15.96 -18.36
CA ASP A 779 2.52 14.98 -17.43
C ASP A 779 4.03 15.20 -17.29
N LEU A 780 4.64 14.89 -16.13
CA LEU A 780 6.10 14.87 -15.97
C LEU A 780 6.69 13.78 -16.87
N TYR A 781 7.56 14.19 -17.79
CA TYR A 781 8.23 13.28 -18.71
C TYR A 781 9.72 13.16 -18.38
N ILE A 782 10.17 11.93 -18.14
CA ILE A 782 11.58 11.59 -17.91
C ILE A 782 12.02 10.57 -18.96
N LEU A 783 13.04 10.92 -19.74
CA LEU A 783 13.62 10.09 -20.80
C LEU A 783 15.06 9.72 -20.44
N LYS A 784 15.38 8.43 -20.44
CA LYS A 784 16.75 7.91 -20.37
C LYS A 784 17.19 7.42 -21.74
N THR A 785 18.36 7.84 -22.18
CA THR A 785 19.01 7.36 -23.41
C THR A 785 20.32 6.64 -23.10
N ASP A 786 20.87 5.97 -24.13
CA ASP A 786 22.29 5.65 -24.21
C ASP A 786 23.11 6.86 -24.71
N ALA A 787 24.42 6.66 -24.87
CA ALA A 787 25.39 7.66 -25.33
C ALA A 787 25.12 8.20 -26.74
N THR A 788 24.38 7.45 -27.57
CA THR A 788 24.10 7.79 -28.98
C THR A 788 22.80 8.56 -29.17
N GLY A 789 22.02 8.73 -28.08
CA GLY A 789 20.67 9.26 -28.12
C GLY A 789 19.60 8.23 -28.51
N ASP A 790 19.82 6.93 -28.30
CA ASP A 790 18.76 5.93 -28.45
C ASP A 790 18.11 5.62 -27.09
N THR A 791 16.78 5.47 -27.06
CA THR A 791 16.00 5.36 -25.81
C THR A 791 16.24 4.05 -25.07
N ILE A 792 16.55 4.13 -23.78
CA ILE A 792 16.59 2.98 -22.85
C ILE A 792 15.23 2.81 -22.18
N TRP A 793 14.72 3.87 -21.54
CA TRP A 793 13.38 3.89 -20.93
C TRP A 793 12.78 5.30 -20.93
N THR A 794 11.46 5.36 -20.72
CA THR A 794 10.72 6.60 -20.49
C THR A 794 9.74 6.40 -19.35
N HIS A 795 9.79 7.26 -18.34
CA HIS A 795 8.76 7.33 -17.30
C HIS A 795 7.86 8.55 -17.54
N ILE A 796 6.59 8.37 -17.19
CA ILE A 796 5.57 9.41 -17.17
C ILE A 796 4.96 9.36 -15.77
N TYR A 797 4.98 10.50 -15.07
CA TYR A 797 4.33 10.64 -13.77
C TYR A 797 3.31 11.77 -13.89
N GLY A 798 2.04 11.43 -13.78
CA GLY A 798 0.93 12.37 -13.84
C GLY A 798 0.12 12.33 -12.55
N THR A 799 -0.24 13.49 -12.05
CA THR A 799 -1.15 13.69 -10.91
C THR A 799 -2.59 13.86 -11.42
N ILE A 800 -3.34 14.81 -10.84
CA ILE A 800 -4.65 15.27 -11.34
C ILE A 800 -4.57 16.66 -11.99
N GLY A 801 -3.35 17.17 -12.23
CA GLY A 801 -3.09 18.48 -12.84
C GLY A 801 -1.79 18.48 -13.65
N THR A 802 -1.27 19.67 -13.94
CA THR A 802 -0.13 19.90 -14.83
C THR A 802 1.21 19.73 -14.10
N ASP A 803 1.98 18.73 -14.52
CA ASP A 803 3.28 18.33 -13.97
C ASP A 803 4.41 18.57 -14.99
N ILE A 804 5.42 19.36 -14.62
CA ILE A 804 6.51 19.74 -15.54
C ILE A 804 7.87 19.64 -14.82
N GLY A 805 8.78 18.83 -15.34
CA GLY A 805 10.19 18.83 -14.91
C GLY A 805 10.99 19.94 -15.60
N TYR A 806 11.77 20.71 -14.85
CA TYR A 806 12.70 21.72 -15.39
C TYR A 806 14.14 21.18 -15.43
N SER A 807 14.66 20.74 -14.30
CA SER A 807 16.04 20.28 -14.14
C SER A 807 16.08 18.87 -13.56
N ALA A 808 16.95 18.00 -14.04
CA ALA A 808 17.18 16.68 -13.45
C ALA A 808 18.66 16.32 -13.40
N VAL A 809 19.07 15.65 -12.33
CA VAL A 809 20.46 15.23 -12.10
C VAL A 809 20.52 13.86 -11.42
N GLN A 810 21.53 13.06 -11.79
CA GLN A 810 21.82 11.81 -11.10
C GLN A 810 22.65 12.08 -9.83
N LEU A 811 22.13 11.66 -8.67
CA LEU A 811 22.76 11.82 -7.38
C LEU A 811 23.85 10.77 -7.11
N ALA A 812 24.59 10.99 -6.03
CA ALA A 812 25.71 10.14 -5.63
C ALA A 812 25.30 8.69 -5.31
N ASP A 813 24.03 8.46 -4.95
CA ASP A 813 23.37 7.17 -4.66
C ASP A 813 22.79 6.47 -5.92
N THR A 814 23.08 6.99 -7.12
CA THR A 814 22.53 6.60 -8.44
C THR A 814 21.08 6.98 -8.72
N GLY A 815 20.36 7.52 -7.74
CA GLY A 815 19.01 8.05 -7.90
C GLY A 815 18.96 9.29 -8.78
N ILE A 816 17.78 9.62 -9.30
CA ILE A 816 17.58 10.82 -10.10
C ILE A 816 16.65 11.74 -9.32
N VAL A 817 17.08 12.97 -9.07
CA VAL A 817 16.17 14.04 -8.61
C VAL A 817 15.81 14.92 -9.79
N VAL A 818 14.53 15.27 -9.86
CA VAL A 818 13.95 16.26 -10.75
C VAL A 818 13.45 17.44 -9.90
N ALA A 819 13.86 18.64 -10.28
CA ALA A 819 13.21 19.90 -9.94
C ALA A 819 12.16 20.20 -11.00
N GLY A 820 10.91 20.40 -10.59
CA GLY A 820 9.79 20.70 -11.46
C GLY A 820 8.69 21.47 -10.74
N LYS A 821 7.50 21.51 -11.34
CA LYS A 821 6.26 21.96 -10.70
C LYS A 821 5.15 20.93 -10.86
N THR A 822 4.19 20.97 -9.96
CA THR A 822 2.87 20.33 -10.12
C THR A 822 1.78 21.40 -10.02
N THR A 823 0.60 21.13 -10.57
CA THR A 823 -0.63 21.88 -10.27
C THR A 823 -1.74 20.99 -9.69
N MET A 824 -1.39 19.87 -9.05
CA MET A 824 -2.36 18.98 -8.40
C MET A 824 -3.24 19.68 -7.35
N ASN A 825 -2.75 20.79 -6.78
CA ASN A 825 -3.47 21.62 -5.80
C ASN A 825 -4.05 22.94 -6.39
N GLY A 826 -3.79 23.23 -7.68
CA GLY A 826 -4.39 24.34 -8.44
C GLY A 826 -3.46 25.51 -8.81
N ASN A 827 -2.44 25.81 -8.00
CA ASN A 827 -1.37 26.77 -8.33
C ASN A 827 -0.13 26.02 -8.87
N ASN A 828 0.99 26.72 -9.11
CA ASN A 828 2.27 26.07 -9.39
C ASN A 828 3.00 25.83 -8.06
N ASP A 829 3.08 24.58 -7.61
CA ASP A 829 3.77 24.20 -6.37
C ASP A 829 5.26 23.89 -6.65
N PHE A 830 6.18 24.24 -5.74
CA PHE A 830 7.62 23.97 -5.91
C PHE A 830 7.87 22.47 -5.73
N TRP A 831 8.02 21.74 -6.82
CA TRP A 831 7.87 20.29 -6.81
C TRP A 831 9.24 19.62 -6.98
N LEU A 832 9.73 19.01 -5.91
CA LEU A 832 10.91 18.17 -5.96
C LEU A 832 10.48 16.70 -5.95
N PHE A 833 11.04 15.94 -6.89
CA PHE A 833 10.67 14.57 -7.20
C PHE A 833 11.95 13.73 -7.26
N LYS A 834 12.04 12.63 -6.48
CA LYS A 834 13.14 11.66 -6.58
C LYS A 834 12.61 10.32 -7.06
N LEU A 835 13.29 9.70 -8.02
CA LEU A 835 13.13 8.30 -8.39
C LEU A 835 14.43 7.52 -8.16
N GLY A 836 14.32 6.41 -7.42
CA GLY A 836 15.41 5.45 -7.21
C GLY A 836 16.66 5.98 -6.51
N GLY A 837 17.66 5.10 -6.43
CA GLY A 837 18.85 5.29 -5.59
C GLY A 837 18.55 5.04 -4.12
N ASP A 838 19.59 4.81 -3.32
CA ASP A 838 19.38 4.48 -1.91
C ASP A 838 18.66 5.63 -1.18
N LEU A 839 17.49 5.36 -0.58
CA LEU A 839 16.85 6.26 0.39
C LEU A 839 17.57 6.25 1.75
N TYR A 840 18.86 6.57 1.74
CA TYR A 840 19.57 6.96 2.95
C TYR A 840 19.12 8.35 3.38
N SER A 841 17.92 8.43 3.94
CA SER A 841 17.58 9.52 4.86
C SER A 841 18.33 9.28 6.17
N PRO A 842 19.36 10.07 6.52
CA PRO A 842 20.02 9.98 7.81
C PRO A 842 19.13 10.62 8.89
N VAL A 843 17.94 10.07 9.10
CA VAL A 843 17.15 10.39 10.29
C VAL A 843 17.89 9.81 11.48
N SER A 844 18.14 10.63 12.50
CA SER A 844 18.56 10.16 13.82
C SER A 844 17.50 9.18 14.38
N GLU A 845 17.82 8.16 15.18
CA GLU A 845 18.76 8.19 16.30
C GLU A 845 19.50 6.84 16.57
N SER A 846 20.83 6.88 16.65
CA SER A 846 21.74 5.94 17.36
C SER A 846 22.11 4.55 16.75
N HIS A 847 23.34 4.08 17.05
CA HIS A 847 24.08 3.02 16.33
C HIS A 847 23.86 1.55 16.76
N LYS A 848 24.18 0.57 15.88
CA LYS A 848 25.19 -0.53 16.13
C LYS A 848 25.52 -1.45 14.92
N VAL A 849 26.45 -2.41 15.12
CA VAL A 849 27.31 -3.06 14.09
C VAL A 849 27.48 -4.59 14.30
N PRO A 850 27.63 -5.44 13.25
CA PRO A 850 27.82 -6.92 13.32
C PRO A 850 28.96 -7.49 14.20
N ARG A 851 29.04 -8.82 14.29
CA ARG A 851 29.90 -9.64 15.19
C ARG A 851 30.73 -10.68 14.41
N THR A 852 31.92 -11.13 14.83
CA THR A 852 32.87 -10.66 15.87
C THR A 852 34.27 -11.26 15.64
N THR A 853 35.30 -10.42 15.74
CA THR A 853 36.59 -10.76 16.37
C THR A 853 36.91 -9.61 17.31
N GLU A 854 37.23 -9.87 18.58
CA GLU A 854 37.30 -8.81 19.59
C GLU A 854 38.71 -8.62 20.19
N LEU A 855 39.17 -7.37 20.13
CA LEU A 855 40.23 -6.85 20.98
C LEU A 855 39.71 -6.81 22.43
N LEU A 856 40.15 -7.80 23.20
CA LEU A 856 39.73 -8.07 24.57
C LEU A 856 40.13 -6.94 25.52
N HIS A 857 41.40 -6.53 25.48
CA HIS A 857 41.94 -5.63 26.51
C HIS A 857 43.14 -4.82 26.02
N ILE A 858 43.23 -3.58 26.51
CA ILE A 858 44.38 -2.69 26.37
C ILE A 858 44.74 -2.23 27.79
N TYR A 859 45.96 -2.48 28.25
CA TYR A 859 46.37 -2.13 29.62
C TYR A 859 47.88 -1.85 29.77
N PRO A 860 48.27 -0.80 30.53
CA PRO A 860 47.43 0.30 30.98
C PRO A 860 46.91 1.13 29.79
N ASN A 861 45.78 1.82 29.97
CA ASN A 861 45.27 2.82 29.03
C ASN A 861 44.51 3.87 29.88
N PRO A 862 44.92 5.15 29.93
CA PRO A 862 46.08 5.75 29.25
C PRO A 862 47.43 5.16 29.70
N PHE A 863 48.48 5.38 28.91
CA PHE A 863 49.83 4.90 29.23
C PHE A 863 50.92 5.93 28.88
N ASN A 864 52.03 5.89 29.63
CA ASN A 864 53.12 6.89 29.52
C ASN A 864 54.37 6.36 28.79
N SER A 865 54.46 5.06 28.48
CA SER A 865 55.68 4.46 27.89
C SER A 865 55.51 3.08 27.26
N THR A 866 54.69 2.18 27.83
CA THR A 866 54.38 0.88 27.20
C THR A 866 52.95 0.46 27.47
N VAL A 867 52.26 -0.03 26.44
CA VAL A 867 50.92 -0.62 26.52
C VAL A 867 50.95 -2.09 26.13
N THR A 868 50.17 -2.91 26.83
CA THR A 868 49.93 -4.32 26.49
C THR A 868 48.56 -4.43 25.80
N ILE A 869 48.53 -5.04 24.62
CA ILE A 869 47.35 -5.17 23.75
C ILE A 869 47.05 -6.66 23.56
N ALA A 870 45.81 -7.09 23.86
CA ALA A 870 45.40 -8.48 23.85
C ALA A 870 44.15 -8.75 22.99
N PHE A 871 44.17 -9.86 22.26
CA PHE A 871 43.13 -10.29 21.33
C PHE A 871 42.78 -11.78 21.55
N ASP A 872 41.52 -12.16 21.29
CA ASP A 872 41.09 -13.56 21.22
C ASP A 872 41.02 -14.05 19.76
N PHE A 873 41.27 -15.33 19.54
CA PHE A 873 41.23 -15.98 18.23
C PHE A 873 40.32 -17.21 18.31
N HIS A 874 39.05 -17.03 17.92
CA HIS A 874 38.05 -18.08 17.89
C HIS A 874 38.06 -18.86 16.55
N CYS A 875 39.18 -19.52 16.21
CA CYS A 875 39.26 -20.43 15.07
C CYS A 875 40.14 -21.67 15.39
N ARG A 876 39.66 -22.84 14.99
CA ARG A 876 40.38 -24.14 15.08
C ARG A 876 40.73 -24.66 13.68
N GLU A 877 41.44 -23.88 12.86
CA GLU A 877 41.94 -24.40 11.58
C GLU A 877 43.25 -23.70 11.14
N SER A 878 44.38 -24.37 11.41
CA SER A 878 45.72 -24.30 10.79
C SER A 878 46.42 -22.96 10.44
N GLY A 879 45.78 -21.79 10.54
CA GLY A 879 46.45 -20.49 10.38
C GLY A 879 47.40 -20.21 11.54
N ASN A 880 48.70 -20.11 11.26
CA ASN A 880 49.71 -19.85 12.28
C ASN A 880 49.66 -18.36 12.68
N PRO A 881 49.45 -17.99 13.96
CA PRO A 881 49.23 -16.58 14.36
C PRO A 881 50.37 -15.61 14.01
N THR A 882 51.56 -16.14 13.71
CA THR A 882 52.79 -15.42 13.38
C THR A 882 52.75 -14.59 12.10
N GLU A 883 51.75 -14.79 11.22
CA GLU A 883 51.55 -13.97 10.00
C GLU A 883 50.51 -12.86 10.17
N THR A 884 49.89 -12.74 11.35
CA THR A 884 49.00 -11.61 11.68
C THR A 884 49.82 -10.39 12.09
N VAL A 885 49.37 -9.19 11.74
CA VAL A 885 50.07 -7.93 12.03
C VAL A 885 49.15 -6.97 12.80
N VAL A 886 49.71 -6.26 13.78
CA VAL A 886 49.02 -5.19 14.50
C VAL A 886 49.42 -3.86 13.86
N GLU A 887 48.43 -3.12 13.37
CA GLU A 887 48.59 -1.77 12.83
C GLU A 887 48.09 -0.73 13.84
N ILE A 888 48.80 0.38 13.94
CA ILE A 888 48.44 1.52 14.80
C ILE A 888 48.50 2.79 13.96
N PHE A 889 47.39 3.51 13.93
CA PHE A 889 47.19 4.74 13.16
C PHE A 889 47.06 5.95 14.09
N ASP A 890 47.39 7.15 13.61
CA ASP A 890 47.01 8.40 14.27
C ASP A 890 45.50 8.69 14.08
N ILE A 891 45.03 9.84 14.60
CA ILE A 891 43.64 10.27 14.43
C ILE A 891 43.26 10.63 12.98
N ASN A 892 44.25 10.89 12.12
CA ASN A 892 44.07 11.26 10.71
C ASN A 892 44.03 10.03 9.79
N GLY A 893 44.30 8.83 10.33
CA GLY A 893 44.35 7.58 9.58
C GLY A 893 45.71 7.25 8.98
N CYS A 894 46.76 8.01 9.29
CA CYS A 894 48.13 7.71 8.88
C CYS A 894 48.70 6.57 9.73
N LEU A 895 49.42 5.62 9.11
CA LEU A 895 50.03 4.48 9.81
C LEU A 895 51.28 4.94 10.58
N VAL A 896 51.29 4.71 11.89
CA VAL A 896 52.32 5.19 12.84
C VAL A 896 53.22 4.04 13.30
N ALA A 897 52.65 2.85 13.50
CA ALA A 897 53.43 1.64 13.81
C ALA A 897 52.74 0.39 13.24
N GLU A 898 53.55 -0.55 12.76
CA GLU A 898 53.10 -1.87 12.32
C GLU A 898 54.08 -2.93 12.85
N PHE A 899 53.60 -3.99 13.50
CA PHE A 899 54.47 -5.03 14.06
C PHE A 899 53.80 -6.43 14.09
N PRO A 900 54.58 -7.52 13.87
CA PRO A 900 54.05 -8.88 13.79
C PRO A 900 53.55 -9.41 15.13
N PHE A 901 52.53 -10.26 15.07
CA PHE A 901 51.86 -10.79 16.24
C PHE A 901 52.58 -12.02 16.83
N ASN A 902 53.32 -11.81 17.92
CA ASN A 902 54.02 -12.87 18.63
C ASN A 902 53.10 -13.60 19.62
N GLY A 903 52.59 -14.77 19.22
CA GLY A 903 51.87 -15.68 20.11
C GLY A 903 52.78 -16.22 21.22
N ASN A 904 52.39 -16.05 22.49
CA ASN A 904 53.15 -16.51 23.65
C ASN A 904 52.29 -17.40 24.56
N GLU A 905 52.55 -18.72 24.53
CA GLU A 905 51.74 -19.72 25.23
C GLU A 905 51.69 -19.56 26.76
N SER A 906 52.62 -18.82 27.37
CA SER A 906 52.66 -18.62 28.82
C SER A 906 51.60 -17.63 29.35
N ALA A 907 50.78 -17.03 28.48
CA ALA A 907 49.83 -15.97 28.82
C ALA A 907 48.34 -16.38 28.73
N LYS A 908 48.01 -17.66 28.88
CA LYS A 908 46.63 -18.17 28.77
C LYS A 908 45.71 -17.63 29.89
N PRO A 909 44.59 -16.94 29.56
CA PRO A 909 43.54 -16.61 30.51
C PRO A 909 42.74 -17.85 30.95
N TRP A 910 41.91 -17.68 31.98
CA TRP A 910 41.12 -18.76 32.61
C TRP A 910 40.06 -19.41 31.68
N SER A 911 39.82 -18.86 30.49
CA SER A 911 38.85 -19.34 29.49
C SER A 911 39.34 -20.49 28.60
N GLY A 912 40.64 -20.79 28.58
CA GLY A 912 41.19 -21.95 27.86
C GLY A 912 41.36 -21.81 26.34
N ASN A 913 40.98 -20.69 25.74
CA ASN A 913 41.17 -20.39 24.31
C ASN A 913 42.56 -19.77 24.01
N SER A 914 42.92 -19.73 22.73
CA SER A 914 44.20 -19.24 22.21
C SER A 914 44.28 -17.71 22.15
N ALA A 915 44.31 -17.06 23.31
CA ALA A 915 44.62 -15.62 23.40
C ALA A 915 46.10 -15.35 23.14
N GLY A 916 46.40 -14.22 22.50
CA GLY A 916 47.77 -13.73 22.29
C GLY A 916 47.90 -12.24 22.63
N VAL A 917 49.13 -11.82 22.89
CA VAL A 917 49.42 -10.52 23.52
C VAL A 917 50.65 -9.89 22.89
N CYS A 918 50.52 -8.66 22.41
CA CYS A 918 51.65 -7.84 22.00
C CYS A 918 51.85 -6.65 22.94
N ARG A 919 53.03 -6.04 22.89
CA ARG A 919 53.35 -4.80 23.61
C ARG A 919 53.84 -3.75 22.64
N TRP A 920 53.22 -2.57 22.69
CA TRP A 920 53.71 -1.41 21.98
C TRP A 920 54.41 -0.47 22.97
N GLN A 921 55.66 -0.13 22.63
CA GLN A 921 56.40 0.96 23.23
C GLN A 921 56.66 1.95 22.09
N PRO A 922 55.97 3.11 22.05
CA PRO A 922 56.30 4.18 21.10
C PRO A 922 57.73 4.68 21.36
N ASP A 923 58.38 5.19 20.30
CA ASP A 923 59.63 5.93 20.43
C ASP A 923 59.37 7.42 20.75
N GLU A 924 60.46 8.16 21.00
CA GLU A 924 60.44 9.56 21.45
C GLU A 924 59.90 10.56 20.40
N THR A 925 59.60 10.13 19.17
CA THR A 925 59.00 10.96 18.11
C THR A 925 57.48 10.84 18.02
N VAL A 926 56.88 9.82 18.64
CA VAL A 926 55.42 9.66 18.68
C VAL A 926 54.83 10.60 19.73
N ALA A 927 54.03 11.57 19.29
CA ALA A 927 53.41 12.56 20.19
C ALA A 927 52.42 11.92 21.19
N SER A 928 52.20 12.58 22.33
CA SER A 928 51.08 12.20 23.22
C SER A 928 49.75 12.58 22.57
N GLY A 929 48.80 11.65 22.59
CA GLY A 929 47.64 11.69 21.69
C GLY A 929 46.86 10.38 21.66
N ILE A 930 45.76 10.38 20.91
CA ILE A 930 44.91 9.21 20.69
C ILE A 930 45.37 8.49 19.42
N TYR A 931 45.49 7.16 19.50
CA TYR A 931 45.89 6.30 18.40
C TYR A 931 44.90 5.15 18.21
N LEU A 932 44.61 4.79 16.96
CA LEU A 932 43.63 3.78 16.58
C LEU A 932 44.33 2.45 16.22
N ILE A 933 44.01 1.38 16.94
CA ILE A 933 44.61 0.04 16.74
C ILE A 933 43.71 -0.82 15.83
N SER A 934 44.31 -1.56 14.89
CA SER A 934 43.65 -2.54 14.01
C SER A 934 44.46 -3.85 13.93
N LEU A 935 43.80 -4.98 13.64
CA LEU A 935 44.44 -6.22 13.20
C LEU A 935 44.31 -6.40 11.69
N LYS A 936 45.40 -6.87 11.09
CA LYS A 936 45.51 -7.17 9.66
C LYS A 936 45.98 -8.61 9.49
N GLY A 937 45.18 -9.40 8.78
CA GLY A 937 45.52 -10.78 8.46
C GLY A 937 46.51 -10.89 7.30
N ALA A 938 47.06 -12.10 7.11
CA ALA A 938 47.59 -12.48 5.80
C ALA A 938 46.53 -12.17 4.71
N HIS A 939 46.99 -11.63 3.58
CA HIS A 939 46.15 -11.09 2.49
C HIS A 939 45.44 -9.75 2.78
N GLY A 940 45.72 -9.05 3.88
CA GLY A 940 45.38 -7.63 4.05
C GLY A 940 43.94 -7.32 4.48
N LEU A 941 43.14 -8.32 4.80
CA LEU A 941 41.82 -8.14 5.41
C LEU A 941 41.95 -7.53 6.82
N ASN A 942 41.11 -6.55 7.14
CA ASN A 942 41.05 -5.95 8.48
C ASN A 942 40.13 -6.78 9.38
N LEU A 943 40.71 -7.38 10.44
CA LEU A 943 40.07 -8.47 11.20
C LEU A 943 39.42 -8.03 12.53
N SER A 944 39.42 -6.73 12.86
CA SER A 944 38.96 -6.25 14.16
C SER A 944 38.30 -4.87 14.12
N LYS A 945 37.30 -4.62 14.98
CA LYS A 945 36.81 -3.26 15.24
C LYS A 945 37.91 -2.41 15.87
N LYS A 946 38.25 -1.27 15.27
CA LYS A 946 39.27 -0.33 15.79
C LYS A 946 38.88 0.17 17.19
N LYS A 947 39.87 0.31 18.09
CA LYS A 947 39.71 1.04 19.37
C LYS A 947 40.85 2.03 19.58
N ALA A 948 40.55 3.06 20.37
CA ALA A 948 41.47 4.10 20.79
C ALA A 948 42.37 3.67 21.98
N VAL A 949 43.66 4.00 21.90
CA VAL A 949 44.60 4.04 23.02
C VAL A 949 45.14 5.46 23.17
N TYR A 950 45.41 5.92 24.39
CA TYR A 950 46.01 7.23 24.64
C TYR A 950 47.44 7.12 25.16
N ILE A 951 48.40 7.67 24.41
CA ILE A 951 49.76 7.96 24.87
C ILE A 951 49.71 9.28 25.64
N LYS A 952 50.30 9.32 26.83
CA LYS A 952 50.30 10.47 27.73
C LYS A 952 51.67 11.11 27.95
#